data_AF-A0A813ZDC3-F1
#
_entry.id   AF-A0A813ZDC3-F1
#
_cell.length_a   1.000
_cell.length_b   1.000
_cell.length_c   1.000
_cell.angle_alpha   90.00
_cell.angle_beta   90.00
_cell.angle_gamma   90.00
#
_symmetry.space_group_name_H-M   'P 1'
#
loop_
_entity.id
_entity.type
_entity.pdbx_description
1 polymer ?
#
loop_
_entity_poly.entity_id
_entity_poly.type
_entity_poly.pdbx_seq_one_letter_code
_entity_poly.pdbx_strand_id
1 'polypeptide(L)'
;MPKSRIISSSENSEEEESDPPSADDVFKILITTDNHLGFAERDDERANDSLIAFEECLQIARDENVDFILLGGDLFHDNKPSNHVMLECMNLLRKYCLGDKTIEFKLISDEKVNFSSTVQSNPFPWANFKDPNLNISTPVFSIHGNHDDPSGSTPLCPLDLLNSCGLINYFGNLSTLENIDIHPLLFRKGQTNLAIYGLGSIRDERLHRIFLKNQINLLRPTNQPDDWFNMFVIHQNRVAHGPKNYIPEQFLHEFLDIVIWGHEHDCRITPEFNTVQKFFVIQPGSTVATSLSEGEQLQKHAGILHVHKKTFKMHQRPLQTVRQFYFVDIQLSDHIDEKALKTLSNAKLEQKLDKLLTDTITELLVRAQKEHTGHPKQPKKPLIRLRVDYTGFDLFDSFNDIRFVQKFSDQVANAKTMINLHKKRENNASKSNEIKLDPNAIKISNEQFKHAQRVEDSIQTYFESTAESNRLRLLDEKSMLAALTEFIDKDEIYALSTMVEAQIEQSRKFLSNNIHNDDVAFLEEELKRFKTLQNIDDNEATQRRKEVLTMARKERLKANGDRLSDDDLMITGSIGINNDNSNDENDDDDDDDDDFDRSSMKSTQKRTQSSTARGATTRGRGRGRGRAKATPTTTPRGKRKPF
;
A
#
# COMPACT_ATOMS: atom_id res chain seq x y z
N MET A 1 1.13 35.22 22.57
CA MET A 1 2.35 35.79 21.96
C MET A 1 3.14 34.62 21.36
N PRO A 2 3.16 34.44 20.02
CA PRO A 2 3.97 33.38 19.42
C PRO A 2 5.42 33.87 19.39
N LYS A 3 6.23 33.53 20.40
CA LYS A 3 7.66 33.82 20.35
C LYS A 3 8.38 32.76 19.53
N SER A 4 8.77 33.15 18.32
CA SER A 4 10.04 32.82 17.64
C SER A 4 10.55 31.37 17.63
N ARG A 5 9.67 30.37 17.48
CA ARG A 5 10.13 28.98 17.23
C ARG A 5 10.70 28.75 15.83
N ILE A 6 10.34 29.62 14.87
CA ILE A 6 10.91 29.63 13.51
C ILE A 6 11.97 30.72 13.42
N ILE A 7 13.18 30.34 13.03
CA ILE A 7 14.25 31.29 12.70
C ILE A 7 13.93 31.89 11.32
N SER A 8 13.31 33.08 11.28
CA SER A 8 12.99 33.79 10.04
C SER A 8 14.26 34.31 9.34
N SER A 9 14.22 34.45 8.01
CA SER A 9 15.35 34.89 7.19
C SER A 9 15.19 36.29 6.58
N SER A 10 14.47 37.22 7.22
CA SER A 10 14.28 38.57 6.69
C SER A 10 14.13 39.63 7.78
N GLU A 11 15.19 40.43 7.92
CA GLU A 11 15.38 41.82 8.38
C GLU A 11 14.59 42.44 9.56
N ASN A 12 15.40 43.02 10.47
CA ASN A 12 15.17 44.14 11.39
C ASN A 12 14.11 44.00 12.50
N SER A 13 14.49 43.28 13.55
CA SER A 13 14.15 43.68 14.92
C SER A 13 15.34 43.43 15.82
N GLU A 14 15.73 44.44 16.60
CA GLU A 14 16.77 44.39 17.63
C GLU A 14 16.43 43.29 18.68
N GLU A 15 16.85 42.06 18.42
CA GLU A 15 16.89 40.98 19.41
C GLU A 15 18.35 40.54 19.56
N GLU A 16 18.79 40.45 20.81
CA GLU A 16 20.14 40.17 21.29
C GLU A 16 20.98 39.29 20.34
N GLU A 17 22.16 39.80 19.93
CA GLU A 17 23.21 39.03 19.26
C GLU A 17 23.63 37.84 20.15
N SER A 18 22.88 36.76 20.06
CA SER A 18 23.36 35.43 20.44
C SER A 18 24.22 34.93 19.29
N ASP A 19 25.43 34.45 19.61
CA ASP A 19 26.31 33.80 18.64
C ASP A 19 25.52 32.76 17.83
N PRO A 20 25.78 32.63 16.51
CA PRO A 20 25.11 31.62 15.71
C PRO A 20 25.29 30.25 16.39
N PRO A 21 24.24 29.42 16.42
CA PRO A 21 24.29 28.16 17.14
C PRO A 21 25.44 27.31 16.62
N SER A 22 26.24 26.76 17.54
CA SER A 22 27.32 25.84 17.19
C SER A 22 26.75 24.68 16.37
N ALA A 23 27.42 24.31 15.27
CA ALA A 23 26.99 23.20 14.43
C ALA A 23 26.87 21.88 15.23
N ASP A 24 27.67 21.73 16.28
CA ASP A 24 27.68 20.58 17.20
C ASP A 24 26.42 20.48 18.06
N ASP A 25 25.62 21.55 18.15
CA ASP A 25 24.36 21.60 18.89
C ASP A 25 23.14 21.50 17.97
N VAL A 26 23.31 21.50 16.64
CA VAL A 26 22.19 21.51 15.67
C VAL A 26 21.99 20.14 15.06
N PHE A 27 20.79 19.58 15.20
CA PHE A 27 20.37 18.42 14.42
C PHE A 27 20.05 18.85 12.99
N LYS A 28 20.62 18.15 12.01
CA LYS A 28 20.23 18.23 10.60
C LYS A 28 19.53 16.94 10.19
N ILE A 29 18.27 17.01 9.81
CA ILE A 29 17.44 15.83 9.53
C ILE A 29 16.88 15.95 8.14
N LEU A 30 17.16 14.97 7.27
CA LEU A 30 16.42 14.84 6.00
C LEU A 30 15.04 14.27 6.31
N ILE A 31 13.98 14.90 5.82
CA ILE A 31 12.60 14.42 5.91
C ILE A 31 12.07 14.14 4.51
N THR A 32 11.57 12.94 4.30
CA THR A 32 10.82 12.53 3.10
C THR A 32 9.75 11.50 3.50
N THR A 33 8.72 11.33 2.69
CA THR A 33 7.63 10.37 2.93
C THR A 33 7.10 9.89 1.58
N ASP A 34 6.35 8.79 1.58
CA ASP A 34 5.57 8.37 0.41
C ASP A 34 6.47 8.27 -0.83
N ASN A 35 7.55 7.52 -0.63
CA ASN A 35 8.54 7.30 -1.68
C ASN A 35 8.04 6.29 -2.71
N HIS A 36 7.12 5.40 -2.29
CA HIS A 36 6.41 4.45 -3.14
C HIS A 36 7.34 3.68 -4.08
N LEU A 37 8.42 3.13 -3.52
CA LEU A 37 9.37 2.32 -4.27
C LEU A 37 8.64 1.14 -4.92
N GLY A 38 8.83 0.98 -6.23
CA GLY A 38 8.13 -0.03 -7.04
C GLY A 38 6.82 0.46 -7.68
N PHE A 39 6.40 1.70 -7.43
CA PHE A 39 5.26 2.26 -8.14
C PHE A 39 5.47 2.25 -9.65
N ALA A 40 4.48 1.72 -10.37
CA ALA A 40 4.49 1.52 -11.82
C ALA A 40 5.68 0.68 -12.35
N GLU A 41 6.21 -0.27 -11.56
CA GLU A 41 7.34 -1.14 -11.95
C GLU A 41 7.17 -1.87 -13.30
N ARG A 42 5.92 -2.17 -13.70
CA ARG A 42 5.61 -2.84 -14.97
C ARG A 42 5.46 -1.90 -16.17
N ASP A 43 5.58 -0.59 -15.97
CA ASP A 43 5.45 0.42 -17.01
C ASP A 43 6.82 0.71 -17.64
N ASP A 44 6.94 0.52 -18.96
CA ASP A 44 8.20 0.64 -19.70
C ASP A 44 8.88 2.01 -19.54
N GLU A 45 8.10 3.07 -19.31
CA GLU A 45 8.61 4.44 -19.21
C GLU A 45 8.83 4.86 -17.76
N ARG A 46 7.99 4.39 -16.83
CA ARG A 46 7.88 4.90 -15.45
C ARG A 46 8.47 3.97 -14.39
N ALA A 47 8.84 2.75 -14.74
CA ALA A 47 9.27 1.70 -13.81
C ALA A 47 10.32 2.13 -12.77
N ASN A 48 11.25 3.00 -13.17
CA ASN A 48 12.37 3.43 -12.32
C ASN A 48 12.16 4.80 -11.66
N ASP A 49 11.04 5.49 -11.91
CA ASP A 49 10.84 6.88 -11.46
C ASP A 49 10.96 6.99 -9.92
N SER A 50 10.32 6.07 -9.18
CA SER A 50 10.33 6.06 -7.71
C SER A 50 11.72 5.79 -7.14
N LEU A 51 12.45 4.82 -7.70
CA LEU A 51 13.83 4.49 -7.28
C LEU A 51 14.80 5.64 -7.54
N ILE A 52 14.67 6.31 -8.69
CA ILE A 52 15.52 7.45 -9.06
C ILE A 52 15.26 8.64 -8.12
N ALA A 53 13.99 8.95 -7.84
CA ALA A 53 13.62 10.02 -6.92
C ALA A 53 14.11 9.74 -5.49
N PHE A 54 13.98 8.50 -5.01
CA PHE A 54 14.51 8.12 -3.71
C PHE A 54 16.05 8.18 -3.67
N GLU A 55 16.75 7.77 -4.73
CA GLU A 55 18.20 7.94 -4.83
C GLU A 55 18.60 9.42 -4.73
N GLU A 56 17.86 10.34 -5.36
CA GLU A 56 18.07 11.79 -5.22
C GLU A 56 17.92 12.24 -3.75
N CYS A 57 16.88 11.80 -3.04
CA CYS A 57 16.73 12.09 -1.61
C CYS A 57 17.95 11.65 -0.79
N LEU A 58 18.48 10.44 -1.05
CA LEU A 58 19.67 9.93 -0.36
C LEU A 58 20.94 10.71 -0.73
N GLN A 59 21.07 11.16 -1.98
CA GLN A 59 22.14 12.04 -2.42
C GLN A 59 22.07 13.39 -1.68
N ILE A 60 20.89 13.99 -1.58
CA ILE A 60 20.67 15.23 -0.84
C ILE A 60 21.07 15.05 0.64
N ALA A 61 20.67 13.95 1.30
CA ALA A 61 21.06 13.68 2.68
C ALA A 61 22.59 13.66 2.86
N ARG A 62 23.30 12.96 1.97
CA ARG A 62 24.75 12.88 2.01
C ARG A 62 25.41 14.23 1.74
N ASP A 63 24.95 14.93 0.71
CA ASP A 63 25.55 16.19 0.25
C ASP A 63 25.31 17.33 1.25
N GLU A 64 24.17 17.35 1.94
CA GLU A 64 23.86 18.25 3.07
C GLU A 64 24.49 17.80 4.40
N ASN A 65 25.14 16.63 4.40
CA ASN A 65 25.78 16.01 5.55
C ASN A 65 24.84 15.88 6.76
N VAL A 66 23.61 15.39 6.53
CA VAL A 66 22.58 15.26 7.59
C VAL A 66 23.00 14.27 8.68
N ASP A 67 22.50 14.45 9.90
CA ASP A 67 22.74 13.55 11.02
C ASP A 67 22.01 12.22 10.83
N PHE A 68 20.75 12.27 10.37
CA PHE A 68 19.96 11.09 10.04
C PHE A 68 18.83 11.44 9.06
N ILE A 69 18.22 10.40 8.50
CA ILE A 69 17.05 10.48 7.62
C ILE A 69 15.82 10.02 8.40
N LEU A 70 14.71 10.74 8.25
CA LEU A 70 13.42 10.42 8.84
C LEU A 70 12.37 10.22 7.72
N LEU A 71 11.81 9.01 7.67
CA LEU A 71 10.82 8.59 6.69
C LEU A 71 9.41 8.57 7.32
N GLY A 72 8.45 9.21 6.64
CA GLY A 72 7.07 9.36 7.11
C GLY A 72 6.10 8.22 6.80
N GLY A 73 6.59 7.08 6.29
CA GLY A 73 5.77 5.94 5.84
C GLY A 73 5.76 5.79 4.31
N ASP A 74 5.13 4.72 3.83
CA ASP A 74 5.03 4.34 2.42
C ASP A 74 6.37 4.44 1.68
N LEU A 75 7.40 3.81 2.25
CA LEU A 75 8.66 3.61 1.55
C LEU A 75 8.44 2.70 0.33
N PHE A 76 7.65 1.64 0.47
CA PHE A 76 7.29 0.75 -0.62
C PHE A 76 5.85 0.98 -1.08
N HIS A 77 5.62 0.86 -2.39
CA HIS A 77 4.28 0.94 -2.96
C HIS A 77 3.44 -0.32 -2.72
N ASP A 78 4.08 -1.47 -2.62
CA ASP A 78 3.42 -2.75 -2.37
C ASP A 78 3.90 -3.32 -1.02
N ASN A 79 2.98 -3.90 -0.24
CA ASN A 79 3.31 -4.55 1.04
C ASN A 79 4.23 -5.78 0.86
N LYS A 80 4.25 -6.34 -0.35
CA LYS A 80 5.17 -7.38 -0.79
C LYS A 80 5.94 -6.85 -2.00
N PRO A 81 6.95 -5.99 -1.77
CA PRO A 81 7.71 -5.42 -2.87
C PRO A 81 8.39 -6.53 -3.67
N SER A 82 8.57 -6.30 -4.97
CA SER A 82 9.28 -7.25 -5.82
C SER A 82 10.71 -7.45 -5.33
N ASN A 83 11.30 -8.61 -5.65
CA ASN A 83 12.71 -8.87 -5.35
C ASN A 83 13.64 -7.81 -5.95
N HIS A 84 13.27 -7.26 -7.11
CA HIS A 84 14.05 -6.21 -7.76
C HIS A 84 13.99 -4.91 -6.96
N VAL A 85 12.80 -4.44 -6.59
CA VAL A 85 12.60 -3.21 -5.82
C VAL A 85 13.26 -3.29 -4.45
N MET A 86 13.09 -4.41 -3.74
CA MET A 86 13.73 -4.64 -2.44
C MET A 86 15.27 -4.63 -2.57
N LEU A 87 15.82 -5.30 -3.58
CA LEU A 87 17.26 -5.32 -3.83
C LEU A 87 17.82 -3.93 -4.14
N GLU A 88 17.15 -3.16 -5.00
CA GLU A 88 17.57 -1.79 -5.32
C GLU A 88 17.49 -0.87 -4.10
N CYS A 89 16.42 -0.97 -3.30
CA CYS A 89 16.31 -0.24 -2.04
C CYS A 89 17.49 -0.56 -1.10
N MET A 90 17.81 -1.84 -0.92
CA MET A 90 18.96 -2.27 -0.11
C MET A 90 20.28 -1.73 -0.66
N ASN A 91 20.49 -1.77 -1.98
CA ASN A 91 21.69 -1.25 -2.62
C ASN A 91 21.84 0.26 -2.41
N LEU A 92 20.75 1.03 -2.56
CA LEU A 92 20.73 2.46 -2.34
C LEU A 92 21.06 2.81 -0.89
N LEU A 93 20.38 2.18 0.08
CA LEU A 93 20.67 2.39 1.50
C LEU A 93 22.12 2.03 1.85
N ARG A 94 22.65 0.92 1.33
CA ARG A 94 24.07 0.56 1.53
C ARG A 94 25.03 1.57 0.93
N LYS A 95 24.71 2.12 -0.24
CA LYS A 95 25.58 3.06 -0.97
C LYS A 95 25.66 4.43 -0.30
N TYR A 96 24.56 4.89 0.30
CA TYR A 96 24.46 6.26 0.82
C TYR A 96 24.48 6.36 2.36
N CYS A 97 24.11 5.30 3.08
CA CYS A 97 23.93 5.33 4.54
C CYS A 97 24.98 4.57 5.35
N LEU A 98 25.84 3.77 4.70
CA LEU A 98 27.00 3.13 5.33
C LEU A 98 28.28 3.91 5.03
N GLY A 99 29.25 3.88 5.94
CA GLY A 99 30.55 4.54 5.77
C GLY A 99 31.14 5.03 7.09
N ASP A 100 32.27 5.73 7.00
CA ASP A 100 33.12 6.06 8.17
C ASP A 100 32.76 7.37 8.89
N LYS A 101 31.67 8.04 8.49
CA LYS A 101 31.21 9.27 9.16
C LYS A 101 30.87 8.94 10.62
N THR A 102 31.43 9.69 11.55
CA THR A 102 31.12 9.56 12.97
C THR A 102 29.75 10.16 13.27
N ILE A 103 28.96 9.46 14.08
CA ILE A 103 27.65 9.93 14.55
C ILE A 103 27.84 10.82 15.78
N GLU A 104 27.40 12.07 15.68
CA GLU A 104 27.63 13.12 16.67
C GLU A 104 26.52 13.20 17.74
N PHE A 105 25.45 12.44 17.57
CA PHE A 105 24.33 12.39 18.51
C PHE A 105 24.27 11.08 19.29
N LYS A 106 23.51 11.07 20.38
CA LYS A 106 23.25 9.88 21.21
C LYS A 106 21.76 9.59 21.25
N LEU A 107 21.39 8.33 21.09
CA LEU A 107 20.07 7.81 21.45
C LEU A 107 20.09 7.35 22.91
N ILE A 108 19.24 7.97 23.74
CA ILE A 108 19.17 7.83 25.21
C ILE A 108 17.99 6.96 25.64
N SER A 109 16.93 6.89 24.83
CA SER A 109 15.74 6.07 25.14
C SER A 109 16.03 4.58 25.12
N ASP A 110 15.14 3.79 25.71
CA ASP A 110 15.25 2.34 25.73
C ASP A 110 14.95 1.75 24.34
N GLU A 111 16.01 1.36 23.66
CA GLU A 111 16.00 0.79 22.31
C GLU A 111 15.15 -0.48 22.22
N LYS A 112 15.07 -1.28 23.30
CA LYS A 112 14.24 -2.49 23.30
C LYS A 112 12.75 -2.16 23.24
N VAL A 113 12.36 -1.04 23.84
CA VAL A 113 10.98 -0.54 23.82
C VAL A 113 10.70 0.17 22.50
N ASN A 114 11.63 1.00 22.02
CA ASN A 114 11.43 1.76 20.78
C ASN A 114 11.45 0.89 19.52
N PHE A 115 12.23 -0.19 19.52
CA PHE A 115 12.40 -1.11 18.39
C PHE A 115 11.86 -2.51 18.71
N SER A 116 10.84 -2.60 19.58
CA SER A 116 10.09 -3.84 19.77
C SER A 116 9.34 -4.16 18.47
N SER A 117 10.02 -4.80 17.51
CA SER A 117 9.42 -5.29 16.27
C SER A 117 8.31 -6.31 16.59
N THR A 118 7.42 -6.55 15.63
CA THR A 118 6.45 -7.66 15.66
C THR A 118 7.14 -9.02 15.78
N VAL A 119 8.44 -9.10 15.47
CA VAL A 119 9.24 -10.31 15.66
C VAL A 119 9.55 -10.49 17.14
N GLN A 120 8.87 -11.46 17.76
CA GLN A 120 9.03 -11.88 19.16
C GLN A 120 10.48 -12.30 19.52
N SER A 121 11.36 -12.40 18.53
CA SER A 121 12.79 -12.64 18.64
C SER A 121 13.61 -11.75 17.69
N ASN A 122 13.49 -10.43 17.74
CA ASN A 122 14.47 -9.56 17.07
C ASN A 122 15.85 -9.79 17.73
N PRO A 123 16.85 -10.37 17.03
CA PRO A 123 18.17 -10.62 17.61
C PRO A 123 18.98 -9.32 17.80
N PHE A 124 18.55 -8.21 17.19
CA PHE A 124 19.22 -6.91 17.21
C PHE A 124 18.30 -5.83 17.80
N PRO A 125 18.04 -5.84 19.11
CA PRO A 125 17.14 -4.88 19.76
C PRO A 125 17.84 -3.55 20.09
N TRP A 126 18.74 -3.11 19.22
CA TRP A 126 19.48 -1.85 19.33
C TRP A 126 19.42 -1.09 18.00
N ALA A 127 19.64 0.21 18.05
CA ALA A 127 19.71 1.03 16.85
C ALA A 127 20.88 0.58 15.96
N ASN A 128 20.67 0.51 14.65
CA ASN A 128 21.60 -0.10 13.70
C ASN A 128 23.02 0.48 13.76
N PHE A 129 23.15 1.76 14.10
CA PHE A 129 24.43 2.44 14.21
C PHE A 129 25.20 2.17 15.50
N LYS A 130 24.59 1.45 16.45
CA LYS A 130 25.27 0.88 17.62
C LYS A 130 25.71 -0.57 17.39
N ASP A 131 25.42 -1.15 16.22
CA ASP A 131 25.86 -2.50 15.90
C ASP A 131 27.38 -2.54 15.70
N PRO A 132 28.11 -3.42 16.41
CA PRO A 132 29.56 -3.48 16.31
C PRO A 132 30.07 -4.01 14.97
N ASN A 133 29.21 -4.61 14.15
CA ASN A 133 29.57 -5.21 12.86
C ASN A 133 29.18 -4.35 11.66
N LEU A 134 28.45 -3.26 11.87
CA LEU A 134 27.97 -2.37 10.82
C LEU A 134 28.51 -0.95 11.02
N ASN A 135 29.09 -0.38 9.98
CA ASN A 135 29.52 1.01 10.01
C ASN A 135 28.47 1.90 9.33
N ILE A 136 27.57 2.47 10.13
CA ILE A 136 26.49 3.34 9.67
C ILE A 136 26.97 4.79 9.71
N SER A 137 26.96 5.45 8.55
CA SER A 137 27.32 6.86 8.41
C SER A 137 26.13 7.80 8.58
N THR A 138 24.95 7.36 8.12
CA THR A 138 23.70 8.14 8.18
C THR A 138 22.54 7.20 8.56
N PRO A 139 22.13 7.15 9.82
CA PRO A 139 21.00 6.33 10.25
C PRO A 139 19.70 6.74 9.55
N VAL A 140 18.84 5.76 9.27
CA VAL A 140 17.50 5.99 8.72
C VAL A 140 16.47 5.53 9.74
N PHE A 141 15.49 6.36 10.06
CA PHE A 141 14.37 6.03 10.94
C PHE A 141 13.08 6.09 10.12
N SER A 142 12.24 5.06 10.22
CA SER A 142 10.97 5.01 9.48
C SER A 142 9.85 4.49 10.35
N ILE A 143 8.66 5.08 10.18
CA ILE A 143 7.39 4.40 10.45
C ILE A 143 6.94 3.67 9.17
N HIS A 144 5.96 2.78 9.28
CA HIS A 144 5.26 2.23 8.11
C HIS A 144 4.04 3.10 7.76
N GLY A 145 3.70 3.16 6.48
CA GLY A 145 2.46 3.72 5.97
C GLY A 145 1.40 2.63 5.75
N ASN A 146 0.42 2.92 4.90
CA ASN A 146 -0.69 1.99 4.59
C ASN A 146 -0.39 1.04 3.43
N HIS A 147 0.64 1.31 2.61
CA HIS A 147 1.07 0.42 1.55
C HIS A 147 2.12 -0.58 2.02
N ASP A 148 2.97 -0.20 2.97
CA ASP A 148 4.02 -1.05 3.54
C ASP A 148 3.71 -1.47 4.99
N ASP A 149 2.43 -1.73 5.27
CA ASP A 149 1.93 -2.10 6.59
C ASP A 149 2.22 -3.57 6.97
N PRO A 150 2.26 -3.89 8.28
CA PRO A 150 2.36 -5.27 8.74
C PRO A 150 1.16 -6.10 8.31
N SER A 151 1.38 -7.15 7.52
CA SER A 151 0.31 -8.00 6.97
C SER A 151 0.63 -9.49 7.05
N GLY A 152 -0.39 -10.34 6.93
CA GLY A 152 -0.28 -11.81 6.95
C GLY A 152 -0.43 -12.46 8.34
N SER A 153 -0.24 -13.78 8.38
CA SER A 153 -0.39 -14.59 9.61
C SER A 153 0.67 -14.29 10.68
N THR A 154 1.86 -13.90 10.24
CA THR A 154 2.88 -13.23 11.02
C THR A 154 2.89 -11.76 10.57
N PRO A 155 2.52 -10.78 11.41
CA PRO A 155 2.36 -9.39 11.02
C PRO A 155 3.74 -8.76 10.75
N LEU A 156 4.31 -9.06 9.59
CA LEU A 156 5.60 -8.56 9.12
C LEU A 156 5.33 -7.53 8.02
N CYS A 157 6.19 -6.52 7.96
CA CYS A 157 6.20 -5.55 6.89
C CYS A 157 7.58 -5.56 6.17
N PRO A 158 7.71 -4.98 4.97
CA PRO A 158 8.99 -4.92 4.29
C PRO A 158 10.05 -4.11 5.06
N LEU A 159 9.63 -3.21 5.97
CA LEU A 159 10.55 -2.48 6.86
C LEU A 159 11.21 -3.40 7.89
N ASP A 160 10.55 -4.47 8.35
CA ASP A 160 11.16 -5.45 9.26
C ASP A 160 12.36 -6.15 8.59
N LEU A 161 12.28 -6.40 7.28
CA LEU A 161 13.40 -6.98 6.50
C LEU A 161 14.59 -6.03 6.46
N LEU A 162 14.35 -4.76 6.13
CA LEU A 162 15.40 -3.73 6.08
C LEU A 162 16.02 -3.50 7.47
N ASN A 163 15.20 -3.52 8.52
CA ASN A 163 15.64 -3.39 9.91
C ASN A 163 16.51 -4.58 10.34
N SER A 164 16.10 -5.81 9.99
CA SER A 164 16.87 -7.04 10.24
C SER A 164 18.22 -7.05 9.50
N CYS A 165 18.29 -6.42 8.32
CA CYS A 165 19.54 -6.21 7.60
C CYS A 165 20.41 -5.06 8.17
N GLY A 166 19.93 -4.34 9.19
CA GLY A 166 20.61 -3.20 9.79
C GLY A 166 20.65 -1.95 8.91
N LEU A 167 19.78 -1.84 7.90
CA LEU A 167 19.78 -0.71 6.96
C LEU A 167 18.90 0.45 7.41
N ILE A 168 17.87 0.18 8.21
CA ILE A 168 16.97 1.18 8.81
C ILE A 168 16.73 0.86 10.28
N ASN A 169 16.13 1.81 10.99
CA ASN A 169 15.57 1.65 12.33
C ASN A 169 14.04 1.81 12.21
N TYR A 170 13.32 0.70 12.31
CA TYR A 170 11.86 0.69 12.23
C TYR A 170 11.24 0.97 13.61
N PHE A 171 10.43 2.03 13.72
CA PHE A 171 9.77 2.45 14.96
C PHE A 171 8.30 2.83 14.72
N GLY A 172 7.55 3.11 15.79
CA GLY A 172 6.16 3.55 15.71
C GLY A 172 5.14 2.44 15.42
N ASN A 173 5.59 1.19 15.39
CA ASN A 173 4.73 0.02 15.37
C ASN A 173 4.08 -0.22 16.73
N LEU A 174 2.81 -0.63 16.75
CA LEU A 174 2.06 -0.85 17.97
C LEU A 174 1.83 -2.34 18.24
N SER A 175 2.06 -2.76 19.48
CA SER A 175 1.81 -4.14 19.92
C SER A 175 0.35 -4.42 20.22
N THR A 176 -0.40 -3.40 20.64
CA THR A 176 -1.83 -3.46 20.95
C THR A 176 -2.55 -2.22 20.42
N LEU A 177 -3.81 -2.41 20.05
CA LEU A 177 -4.68 -1.38 19.49
C LEU A 177 -5.86 -1.06 20.41
N GLU A 178 -5.82 -1.48 21.67
CA GLU A 178 -6.82 -1.14 22.70
C GLU A 178 -6.42 0.07 23.54
N ASN A 179 -5.20 0.08 24.08
CA ASN A 179 -4.59 1.21 24.78
C ASN A 179 -3.21 1.46 24.18
N ILE A 180 -3.08 2.58 23.47
CA ILE A 180 -1.89 2.91 22.69
C ILE A 180 -1.01 3.83 23.52
N ASP A 181 0.10 3.31 24.01
CA ASP A 181 1.14 4.12 24.67
C ASP A 181 2.32 4.31 23.71
N ILE A 182 2.55 5.54 23.28
CA ILE A 182 3.62 5.88 22.32
C ILE A 182 4.85 6.35 23.09
N HIS A 183 5.91 5.54 23.04
CA HIS A 183 7.22 5.88 23.60
C HIS A 183 8.07 6.65 22.58
N PRO A 184 8.63 7.82 22.94
CA PRO A 184 9.48 8.58 22.03
C PRO A 184 10.88 7.97 21.90
N LEU A 185 11.49 8.18 20.73
CA LEU A 185 12.93 8.10 20.55
C LEU A 185 13.57 9.37 21.12
N LEU A 186 14.50 9.24 22.05
CA LEU A 186 15.12 10.37 22.75
C LEU A 186 16.56 10.57 22.30
N PHE A 187 16.79 11.62 21.51
CA PHE A 187 18.09 11.98 20.97
C PHE A 187 18.70 13.18 21.69
N ARG A 188 20.03 13.18 21.81
CA ARG A 188 20.80 14.33 22.27
C ARG A 188 22.01 14.59 21.37
N LYS A 189 22.14 15.82 20.90
CA LYS A 189 23.30 16.32 20.15
C LYS A 189 23.75 17.63 20.81
N GLY A 190 24.95 17.60 21.38
CA GLY A 190 25.44 18.70 22.23
C GLY A 190 24.44 19.09 23.33
N GLN A 191 23.93 20.31 23.26
CA GLN A 191 22.92 20.90 24.15
C GLN A 191 21.46 20.67 23.72
N THR A 192 21.22 20.19 22.51
CA THR A 192 19.86 20.00 21.97
C THR A 192 19.34 18.61 22.32
N ASN A 193 18.14 18.58 22.90
CA ASN A 193 17.37 17.37 23.19
C ASN A 193 16.18 17.27 22.25
N LEU A 194 16.04 16.14 21.56
CA LEU A 194 15.02 15.90 20.54
C LEU A 194 14.23 14.63 20.89
N ALA A 195 12.92 14.74 21.01
CA ALA A 195 12.00 13.63 21.23
C ALA A 195 11.18 13.39 19.95
N ILE A 196 11.35 12.22 19.33
CA ILE A 196 10.59 11.82 18.14
C ILE A 196 9.56 10.75 18.52
N TYR A 197 8.30 11.10 18.40
CA TYR A 197 7.16 10.20 18.48
C TYR A 197 6.84 9.68 17.08
N GLY A 198 6.43 8.42 16.97
CA GLY A 198 6.03 7.81 15.71
C GLY A 198 4.76 6.99 15.87
N LEU A 199 3.88 7.07 14.89
CA LEU A 199 2.69 6.24 14.78
C LEU A 199 2.61 5.72 13.34
N GLY A 200 2.88 4.43 13.16
CA GLY A 200 2.65 3.75 11.89
C GLY A 200 1.19 3.81 11.47
N SER A 201 0.92 3.60 10.18
CA SER A 201 -0.44 3.71 9.66
C SER A 201 -1.41 2.76 10.36
N ILE A 202 -2.59 3.28 10.64
CA ILE A 202 -3.75 2.59 11.21
C ILE A 202 -4.92 3.09 10.41
N ARG A 203 -5.87 2.22 10.05
CA ARG A 203 -7.12 2.64 9.39
C ARG A 203 -7.75 3.84 10.10
N ASP A 204 -8.02 4.91 9.36
CA ASP A 204 -8.41 6.21 9.90
C ASP A 204 -9.65 6.11 10.80
N GLU A 205 -10.70 5.39 10.40
CA GLU A 205 -11.92 5.31 11.21
C GLU A 205 -11.69 4.56 12.54
N ARG A 206 -10.69 3.70 12.59
CA ARG A 206 -10.28 3.02 13.82
C ARG A 206 -9.52 3.99 14.70
N LEU A 207 -8.49 4.66 14.18
CA LEU A 207 -7.68 5.60 14.94
C LEU A 207 -8.51 6.79 15.44
N HIS A 208 -9.42 7.30 14.61
CA HIS A 208 -10.38 8.33 14.99
C HIS A 208 -11.21 7.91 16.22
N ARG A 209 -11.69 6.67 16.27
CA ARG A 209 -12.42 6.13 17.44
C ARG A 209 -11.52 6.02 18.68
N ILE A 210 -10.26 5.64 18.50
CA ILE A 210 -9.29 5.53 19.60
C ILE A 210 -9.03 6.90 20.25
N PHE A 211 -8.84 7.94 19.43
CA PHE A 211 -8.74 9.32 19.93
C PHE A 211 -9.99 9.75 20.69
N LEU A 212 -11.19 9.51 20.14
CA LEU A 212 -12.44 9.86 20.81
C LEU A 212 -12.65 9.14 22.16
N LYS A 213 -12.09 7.94 22.30
CA LYS A 213 -12.13 7.16 23.55
C LYS A 213 -11.01 7.52 24.53
N ASN A 214 -10.11 8.46 24.18
CA ASN A 214 -8.91 8.80 24.96
C ASN A 214 -8.02 7.57 25.25
N GLN A 215 -7.88 6.68 24.27
CA GLN A 215 -7.12 5.44 24.39
C GLN A 215 -5.71 5.54 23.77
N ILE A 216 -5.21 6.76 23.59
CA ILE A 216 -3.89 7.03 23.04
C ILE A 216 -3.15 8.04 23.91
N ASN A 217 -1.95 7.66 24.35
CA ASN A 217 -1.11 8.46 25.24
C ASN A 217 0.28 8.63 24.63
N LEU A 218 0.73 9.88 24.49
CA LEU A 218 2.12 10.18 24.17
C LEU A 218 2.92 10.32 25.46
N LEU A 219 3.80 9.35 25.73
CA LEU A 219 4.57 9.32 26.97
C LEU A 219 5.69 10.37 26.94
N ARG A 220 5.75 11.22 27.97
CA ARG A 220 6.77 12.26 28.09
C ARG A 220 7.96 11.78 28.93
N PRO A 221 9.20 12.22 28.63
CA PRO A 221 10.34 11.98 29.51
C PRO A 221 10.08 12.55 30.91
N THR A 222 10.37 11.78 31.96
CA THR A 222 10.18 12.21 33.36
C THR A 222 11.15 13.32 33.78
N ASN A 223 12.36 13.31 33.23
CA ASN A 223 13.39 14.30 33.54
C ASN A 223 13.34 15.45 32.54
N GLN A 224 13.15 16.69 33.06
CA GLN A 224 13.15 17.93 32.28
C GLN A 224 12.26 17.87 31.02
N PRO A 225 10.95 17.56 31.17
CA PRO A 225 10.04 17.34 30.04
C PRO A 225 9.88 18.56 29.13
N ASP A 226 10.20 19.75 29.64
CA ASP A 226 10.08 21.01 28.92
C ASP A 226 11.33 21.38 28.11
N ASP A 227 12.44 20.64 28.27
CA ASP A 227 13.69 20.88 27.53
C ASP A 227 13.75 20.16 26.17
N TRP A 228 12.83 19.23 25.93
CA TRP A 228 12.79 18.39 24.72
C TRP A 228 12.05 19.03 23.56
N PHE A 229 12.66 19.20 22.39
CA PHE A 229 11.92 19.49 21.17
C PHE A 229 11.09 18.27 20.76
N ASN A 230 9.77 18.40 20.69
CA ASN A 230 8.85 17.29 20.49
C ASN A 230 8.35 17.26 19.03
N MET A 231 8.74 16.23 18.30
CA MET A 231 8.31 15.96 16.94
C MET A 231 7.42 14.72 16.91
N PHE A 232 6.31 14.77 16.17
CA PHE A 232 5.46 13.60 15.94
C PHE A 232 5.37 13.27 14.46
N VAL A 233 5.61 12.01 14.09
CA VAL A 233 5.47 11.51 12.72
C VAL A 233 4.25 10.60 12.65
N ILE A 234 3.32 10.92 11.75
CA ILE A 234 2.08 10.16 11.56
C ILE A 234 1.79 9.94 10.07
N HIS A 235 1.14 8.83 9.76
CA HIS A 235 0.75 8.49 8.39
C HIS A 235 -0.76 8.22 8.33
N GLN A 236 -1.57 9.27 8.14
CA GLN A 236 -3.04 9.26 8.24
C GLN A 236 -3.66 10.28 7.28
N ASN A 237 -4.95 10.14 6.95
CA ASN A 237 -5.66 11.18 6.21
C ASN A 237 -5.75 12.48 7.05
N ARG A 238 -5.30 13.59 6.47
CA ARG A 238 -5.43 14.95 7.04
C ARG A 238 -6.75 15.59 6.61
N VAL A 239 -7.12 15.38 5.34
CA VAL A 239 -8.35 15.94 4.75
C VAL A 239 -9.52 14.99 5.00
N ALA A 240 -10.68 15.57 5.31
CA ALA A 240 -11.89 14.79 5.57
C ALA A 240 -12.44 14.17 4.26
N HIS A 241 -12.27 12.86 4.11
CA HIS A 241 -12.93 12.07 3.05
C HIS A 241 -14.27 11.48 3.47
N GLY A 242 -14.59 11.59 4.76
CA GLY A 242 -15.84 11.20 5.37
C GLY A 242 -15.91 11.74 6.81
N PRO A 243 -16.98 11.46 7.55
CA PRO A 243 -17.13 12.00 8.91
C PRO A 243 -16.05 11.50 9.89
N LYS A 244 -15.48 10.32 9.64
CA LYS A 244 -14.45 9.69 10.50
C LYS A 244 -13.21 9.22 9.73
N ASN A 245 -13.19 9.42 8.41
CA ASN A 245 -12.10 8.96 7.54
C ASN A 245 -11.05 10.07 7.36
N TYR A 246 -10.49 10.48 8.50
CA TYR A 246 -9.39 11.44 8.68
C TYR A 246 -9.13 11.63 10.18
N ILE A 247 -7.97 12.19 10.52
CA ILE A 247 -7.62 12.60 11.88
C ILE A 247 -7.59 14.13 11.97
N PRO A 248 -8.52 14.77 12.71
CA PRO A 248 -8.45 16.19 12.99
C PRO A 248 -7.16 16.55 13.74
N GLU A 249 -6.49 17.63 13.32
CA GLU A 249 -5.27 18.11 14.00
C GLU A 249 -5.52 18.41 15.49
N GLN A 250 -6.77 18.74 15.87
CA GLN A 250 -7.17 19.00 17.25
C GLN A 250 -7.11 17.77 18.16
N PHE A 251 -7.02 16.56 17.61
CA PHE A 251 -6.85 15.34 18.41
C PHE A 251 -5.42 15.19 18.94
N LEU A 252 -4.45 15.86 18.30
CA LEU A 252 -3.05 15.79 18.69
C LEU A 252 -2.77 16.69 19.90
N HIS A 253 -1.80 16.29 20.72
CA HIS A 253 -1.50 17.00 21.96
C HIS A 253 -0.78 18.33 21.72
N GLU A 254 -1.15 19.37 22.48
CA GLU A 254 -0.59 20.73 22.41
C GLU A 254 0.90 20.86 22.79
N PHE A 255 1.49 19.86 23.45
CA PHE A 255 2.90 19.91 23.86
C PHE A 255 3.88 19.66 22.70
N LEU A 256 3.37 19.16 21.57
CA LEU A 256 4.14 18.93 20.36
C LEU A 256 4.66 20.27 19.82
N ASP A 257 5.85 20.26 19.24
CA ASP A 257 6.42 21.43 18.59
C ASP A 257 6.15 21.39 17.08
N ILE A 258 6.36 20.21 16.46
CA ILE A 258 6.05 19.96 15.04
C ILE A 258 5.40 18.57 14.82
N VAL A 259 4.56 18.49 13.79
CA VAL A 259 3.94 17.25 13.31
C VAL A 259 4.33 17.06 11.84
N ILE A 260 4.96 15.93 11.53
CA ILE A 260 5.24 15.48 10.17
C ILE A 260 4.08 14.59 9.72
N TRP A 261 3.34 15.05 8.71
CA TRP A 261 2.17 14.37 8.15
C TRP A 261 2.57 13.63 6.87
N GLY A 262 2.63 12.29 6.93
CA GLY A 262 3.19 11.45 5.88
C GLY A 262 2.25 11.22 4.70
N HIS A 263 1.08 10.66 4.96
CA HIS A 263 0.16 10.07 3.97
C HIS A 263 -0.34 10.98 2.83
N GLU A 264 -0.36 12.30 3.04
CA GLU A 264 -0.90 13.23 2.06
C GLU A 264 0.16 13.56 1.00
N HIS A 265 -0.16 13.31 -0.28
CA HIS A 265 0.80 13.41 -1.39
C HIS A 265 1.02 14.83 -1.93
N ASP A 266 0.15 15.78 -1.58
CA ASP A 266 0.32 17.19 -1.94
C ASP A 266 1.48 17.80 -1.14
N CYS A 267 2.46 18.38 -1.85
CA CYS A 267 3.67 18.90 -1.23
C CYS A 267 3.39 20.25 -0.56
N ARG A 268 3.18 20.22 0.77
CA ARG A 268 3.00 21.40 1.66
C ARG A 268 4.07 21.38 2.74
N ILE A 269 5.32 21.32 2.29
CA ILE A 269 6.50 21.14 3.14
C ILE A 269 6.86 22.40 3.94
N THR A 270 6.30 23.56 3.59
CA THR A 270 6.40 24.78 4.41
C THR A 270 5.65 24.55 5.73
N PRO A 271 6.28 24.78 6.91
CA PRO A 271 5.60 24.62 8.19
C PRO A 271 4.36 25.53 8.31
N GLU A 272 3.21 24.93 8.60
CA GLU A 272 1.92 25.61 8.78
C GLU A 272 1.56 25.66 10.26
N PHE A 273 1.32 26.85 10.81
CA PHE A 273 1.01 27.00 12.22
C PHE A 273 -0.46 26.63 12.52
N ASN A 274 -0.68 25.63 13.37
CA ASN A 274 -2.01 25.36 13.91
C ASN A 274 -2.31 26.33 15.06
N THR A 275 -3.30 27.21 14.86
CA THR A 275 -3.64 28.26 15.84
C THR A 275 -4.31 27.73 17.11
N VAL A 276 -4.92 26.55 17.06
CA VAL A 276 -5.64 25.92 18.17
C VAL A 276 -4.67 25.16 19.07
N GLN A 277 -3.93 24.20 18.52
CA GLN A 277 -3.00 23.33 19.23
C GLN A 277 -1.58 23.91 19.37
N LYS A 278 -1.25 24.98 18.64
CA LYS A 278 0.01 25.75 18.74
C LYS A 278 1.29 25.00 18.35
N PHE A 279 1.17 23.89 17.62
CA PHE A 279 2.29 23.26 16.91
C PHE A 279 2.30 23.64 15.42
N PHE A 280 3.39 23.30 14.72
CA PHE A 280 3.44 23.40 13.25
C PHE A 280 3.18 22.04 12.59
N VAL A 281 2.42 22.05 11.50
CA VAL A 281 2.24 20.88 10.63
C VAL A 281 3.12 21.04 9.41
N ILE A 282 3.85 19.99 9.07
CA ILE A 282 4.68 19.90 7.88
C ILE A 282 4.22 18.67 7.12
N GLN A 283 3.84 18.86 5.86
CA GLN A 283 3.34 17.79 5.01
C GLN A 283 4.26 17.69 3.79
N PRO A 284 5.29 16.82 3.83
CA PRO A 284 6.32 16.81 2.80
C PRO A 284 5.77 16.49 1.40
N GLY A 285 4.70 15.72 1.31
CA GLY A 285 4.22 15.14 0.05
C GLY A 285 5.04 13.93 -0.39
N SER A 286 4.57 13.24 -1.43
CA SER A 286 5.26 12.09 -2.01
C SER A 286 6.47 12.48 -2.86
N THR A 287 7.35 11.52 -3.15
CA THR A 287 8.47 11.75 -4.10
C THR A 287 8.15 11.32 -5.53
N VAL A 288 6.96 10.75 -5.76
CA VAL A 288 6.48 10.32 -7.08
C VAL A 288 4.98 10.51 -7.18
N ALA A 289 4.48 10.85 -8.37
CA ALA A 289 3.04 10.98 -8.62
C ALA A 289 2.38 9.60 -8.74
N THR A 290 1.72 9.14 -7.67
CA THR A 290 1.03 7.83 -7.66
C THR A 290 -0.40 7.92 -8.20
N SER A 291 -1.00 9.11 -8.06
CA SER A 291 -2.33 9.44 -8.56
C SER A 291 -2.30 10.64 -9.50
N LEU A 292 -3.16 10.65 -10.51
CA LEU A 292 -3.32 11.77 -11.44
C LEU A 292 -4.34 12.79 -10.89
N SER A 293 -4.03 13.35 -9.71
CA SER A 293 -4.87 14.33 -8.99
C SER A 293 -4.23 15.72 -8.98
N GLU A 294 -5.02 16.75 -8.68
CA GLU A 294 -4.54 18.14 -8.69
C GLU A 294 -3.39 18.39 -7.70
N GLY A 295 -3.47 17.81 -6.48
CA GLY A 295 -2.44 18.00 -5.44
C GLY A 295 -1.09 17.37 -5.79
N GLU A 296 -1.09 16.31 -6.60
CA GLU A 296 0.13 15.61 -7.02
C GLU A 296 0.92 16.36 -8.09
N GLN A 297 0.35 17.39 -8.73
CA GLN A 297 1.06 18.23 -9.70
C GLN A 297 2.07 19.19 -9.05
N LEU A 298 1.93 19.44 -7.74
CA LEU A 298 2.82 20.35 -7.02
C LEU A 298 4.26 19.85 -7.08
N GLN A 299 5.22 20.78 -7.19
CA GLN A 299 6.64 20.44 -7.20
C GLN A 299 6.99 19.67 -5.92
N LYS A 300 7.56 18.48 -6.08
CA LYS A 300 7.95 17.61 -4.97
C LYS A 300 9.27 18.09 -4.37
N HIS A 301 9.41 17.94 -3.05
CA HIS A 301 10.56 18.40 -2.28
C HIS A 301 10.99 17.36 -1.24
N ALA A 302 12.30 17.31 -0.96
CA ALA A 302 12.81 16.80 0.31
C ALA A 302 12.99 17.95 1.31
N GLY A 303 12.81 17.67 2.61
CA GLY A 303 12.98 18.66 3.67
C GLY A 303 14.30 18.48 4.40
N ILE A 304 15.01 19.57 4.67
CA ILE A 304 16.16 19.60 5.59
C ILE A 304 15.74 20.38 6.82
N LEU A 305 15.43 19.66 7.89
CA LEU A 305 15.04 20.21 9.17
C LEU A 305 16.29 20.45 10.02
N HIS A 306 16.49 21.69 10.43
CA HIS A 306 17.45 22.08 11.45
C HIS A 306 16.73 22.26 12.78
N VAL A 307 17.16 21.55 13.83
CA VAL A 307 16.64 21.70 15.20
C VAL A 307 17.76 22.12 16.13
N HIS A 308 17.55 23.23 16.84
CA HIS A 308 18.45 23.72 17.88
C HIS A 308 17.65 24.12 19.12
N LYS A 309 17.90 23.45 20.23
CA LYS A 309 17.14 23.58 21.47
C LYS A 309 15.64 23.43 21.20
N LYS A 310 14.87 24.52 21.29
CA LYS A 310 13.42 24.56 21.04
C LYS A 310 12.99 25.24 19.74
N THR A 311 13.97 25.66 18.94
CA THR A 311 13.75 26.36 17.69
C THR A 311 14.08 25.45 16.51
N PHE A 312 13.42 25.69 15.39
CA PHE A 312 13.68 24.93 14.18
C PHE A 312 13.66 25.80 12.93
N LYS A 313 14.23 25.26 11.86
CA LYS A 313 14.18 25.84 10.53
C LYS A 313 14.03 24.72 9.50
N MET A 314 13.04 24.86 8.62
CA MET A 314 12.81 23.92 7.52
C MET A 314 13.35 24.51 6.22
N HIS A 315 14.33 23.84 5.62
CA HIS A 315 14.84 24.16 4.30
C HIS A 315 14.28 23.18 3.27
N GLN A 316 13.72 23.70 2.18
CA GLN A 316 13.13 22.87 1.13
C GLN A 316 14.15 22.63 0.04
N ARG A 317 14.24 21.38 -0.43
CA ARG A 317 15.10 20.96 -1.53
C ARG A 317 14.21 20.40 -2.65
N PRO A 318 13.97 21.16 -3.74
CA PRO A 318 13.14 20.66 -4.84
C PRO A 318 13.83 19.48 -5.50
N LEU A 319 13.08 18.39 -5.71
CA LEU A 319 13.58 17.20 -6.38
C LEU A 319 13.64 17.43 -7.90
N GLN A 320 14.81 17.21 -8.47
CA GLN A 320 15.12 17.46 -9.87
C GLN A 320 14.86 16.25 -10.75
N THR A 321 14.84 15.04 -10.20
CA THR A 321 14.65 13.80 -10.97
C THR A 321 13.19 13.38 -11.12
N VAL A 322 12.27 14.06 -10.44
CA VAL A 322 10.84 13.71 -10.51
C VAL A 322 10.28 14.02 -11.89
N ARG A 323 9.51 13.06 -12.44
CA ARG A 323 8.80 13.25 -13.70
C ARG A 323 7.77 14.36 -13.56
N GLN A 324 7.82 15.31 -14.48
CA GLN A 324 6.86 16.43 -14.51
C GLN A 324 5.44 15.90 -14.68
N PHE A 325 4.50 16.50 -13.96
CA PHE A 325 3.09 16.17 -14.04
C PHE A 325 2.25 17.45 -14.15
N TYR A 326 1.35 17.46 -15.14
CA TYR A 326 0.43 18.56 -15.39
C TYR A 326 -1.01 18.07 -15.30
N PHE A 327 -1.81 18.77 -14.50
CA PHE A 327 -3.24 18.51 -14.34
C PHE A 327 -4.01 19.76 -14.79
N VAL A 328 -4.98 19.58 -15.69
CA VAL A 328 -5.83 20.68 -16.18
C VAL A 328 -7.28 20.26 -16.17
N ASP A 329 -8.11 21.09 -15.55
CA ASP A 329 -9.56 21.01 -15.62
C ASP A 329 -10.08 21.85 -16.79
N ILE A 330 -10.90 21.23 -17.64
CA ILE A 330 -11.51 21.89 -18.80
C ILE A 330 -13.02 21.81 -18.66
N GLN A 331 -13.65 22.96 -18.51
CA GLN A 331 -15.09 23.08 -18.52
C GLN A 331 -15.55 23.34 -19.97
N LEU A 332 -16.19 22.36 -20.60
CA LEU A 332 -16.50 22.47 -22.04
C LEU A 332 -17.49 23.60 -22.37
N SER A 333 -18.39 23.92 -21.43
CA SER A 333 -19.34 25.04 -21.56
C SER A 333 -18.66 26.40 -21.71
N ASP A 334 -17.42 26.55 -21.23
CA ASP A 334 -16.70 27.83 -21.28
C ASP A 334 -16.07 28.08 -22.67
N HIS A 335 -15.94 27.02 -23.47
CA HIS A 335 -15.32 27.05 -24.79
C HIS A 335 -16.32 26.84 -25.93
N ILE A 336 -17.52 26.34 -25.65
CA ILE A 336 -18.56 26.08 -26.65
C ILE A 336 -19.88 26.72 -26.21
N ASP A 337 -20.31 27.77 -26.92
CA ASP A 337 -21.58 28.44 -26.68
C ASP A 337 -22.80 27.49 -26.76
N GLU A 338 -23.76 27.65 -25.85
CA GLU A 338 -25.06 26.95 -25.86
C GLU A 338 -25.85 27.11 -27.17
N LYS A 339 -25.66 28.21 -27.90
CA LYS A 339 -26.29 28.43 -29.20
C LYS A 339 -25.64 27.58 -30.31
N ALA A 340 -24.33 27.35 -30.21
CA ALA A 340 -23.58 26.51 -31.12
C ALA A 340 -23.96 25.03 -30.94
N LEU A 341 -24.28 24.63 -29.71
CA LEU A 341 -24.78 23.31 -29.31
C LEU A 341 -26.07 22.86 -30.03
N LYS A 342 -27.01 23.78 -30.30
CA LYS A 342 -28.27 23.46 -31.00
C LYS A 342 -28.16 23.43 -32.53
N THR A 343 -27.03 23.90 -33.09
CA THR A 343 -26.89 24.21 -34.51
C THR A 343 -25.73 23.46 -35.19
N LEU A 344 -24.73 23.03 -34.43
CA LEU A 344 -23.58 22.28 -34.94
C LEU A 344 -23.88 20.78 -34.99
N SER A 345 -23.41 20.11 -36.05
CA SER A 345 -23.37 18.65 -36.08
C SER A 345 -22.35 18.11 -35.08
N ASN A 346 -22.58 16.90 -34.57
CA ASN A 346 -21.66 16.21 -33.65
C ASN A 346 -20.21 16.18 -34.16
N ALA A 347 -20.03 15.92 -35.47
CA ALA A 347 -18.71 15.92 -36.11
C ALA A 347 -17.95 17.26 -36.00
N LYS A 348 -18.63 18.41 -35.99
CA LYS A 348 -17.98 19.71 -35.82
C LYS A 348 -17.63 20.00 -34.35
N LEU A 349 -18.42 19.45 -33.41
CA LEU A 349 -18.13 19.54 -31.98
C LEU A 349 -16.91 18.68 -31.64
N GLU A 350 -16.82 17.46 -32.18
CA GLU A 350 -15.64 16.60 -32.08
C GLU A 350 -14.39 17.29 -32.61
N GLN A 351 -14.45 17.93 -33.79
CA GLN A 351 -13.30 18.65 -34.34
C GLN A 351 -12.85 19.82 -33.44
N LYS A 352 -13.79 20.54 -32.83
CA LYS A 352 -13.48 21.61 -31.88
C LYS A 352 -12.85 21.07 -30.61
N LEU A 353 -13.39 19.97 -30.07
CA LEU A 353 -12.86 19.30 -28.89
C LEU A 353 -11.44 18.76 -29.17
N ASP A 354 -11.26 18.03 -30.27
CA ASP A 354 -9.97 17.51 -30.73
C ASP A 354 -8.94 18.63 -30.83
N LYS A 355 -9.32 19.77 -31.42
CA LYS A 355 -8.46 20.96 -31.50
C LYS A 355 -8.12 21.55 -30.13
N LEU A 356 -9.12 21.77 -29.28
CA LEU A 356 -8.93 22.33 -27.93
C LEU A 356 -7.98 21.46 -27.09
N LEU A 357 -8.20 20.15 -27.08
CA LEU A 357 -7.35 19.20 -26.36
C LEU A 357 -5.94 19.17 -26.96
N THR A 358 -5.81 19.16 -28.29
CA THR A 358 -4.52 19.18 -28.98
C THR A 358 -3.72 20.44 -28.65
N ASP A 359 -4.35 21.61 -28.71
CA ASP A 359 -3.73 22.90 -28.42
C ASP A 359 -3.27 22.95 -26.95
N THR A 360 -4.12 22.50 -26.02
CA THR A 360 -3.81 22.44 -24.57
C THR A 360 -2.63 21.51 -24.30
N ILE A 361 -2.62 20.30 -24.86
CA ILE A 361 -1.53 19.34 -24.67
C ILE A 361 -0.22 19.88 -25.25
N THR A 362 -0.29 20.49 -26.44
CA THR A 362 0.90 21.07 -27.09
C THR A 362 1.50 22.19 -26.25
N GLU A 363 0.66 23.06 -25.65
CA GLU A 363 1.11 24.08 -24.71
C GLU A 363 1.79 23.48 -23.47
N LEU A 364 1.17 22.44 -22.88
CA LEU A 364 1.74 21.75 -21.72
C LEU A 364 3.08 21.06 -22.06
N LEU A 365 3.22 20.50 -23.26
CA LEU A 365 4.49 19.89 -23.70
C LEU A 365 5.60 20.94 -23.89
N VAL A 366 5.28 22.12 -24.46
CA VAL A 366 6.21 23.25 -24.56
C VAL A 366 6.62 23.73 -23.17
N ARG A 367 5.65 23.82 -22.25
CA ARG A 367 5.90 24.15 -20.84
C ARG A 367 6.81 23.12 -20.18
N ALA A 368 6.54 21.83 -20.36
CA ALA A 368 7.36 20.74 -19.83
C ALA A 368 8.82 20.87 -20.27
N GLN A 369 9.05 21.10 -21.56
CA GLN A 369 10.40 21.28 -22.11
C GLN A 369 11.12 22.48 -21.49
N LYS A 370 10.41 23.57 -21.18
CA LYS A 370 10.96 24.78 -20.56
C LYS A 370 11.26 24.60 -19.07
N GLU A 371 10.39 23.88 -18.36
CA GLU A 371 10.49 23.65 -16.91
C GLU A 371 11.37 22.44 -16.53
N HIS A 372 11.81 21.65 -17.52
CA HIS A 372 12.72 20.54 -17.28
C HIS A 372 14.01 21.04 -16.59
N THR A 373 14.40 20.40 -15.50
CA THR A 373 15.52 20.83 -14.63
C THR A 373 16.87 20.73 -15.34
N GLY A 374 16.94 19.92 -16.39
CA GLY A 374 18.18 19.60 -17.11
C GLY A 374 18.98 18.51 -16.41
N HIS A 375 18.50 17.98 -15.29
CA HIS A 375 19.14 16.88 -14.60
C HIS A 375 19.18 15.63 -15.50
N PRO A 376 20.32 14.94 -15.66
CA PRO A 376 20.47 13.82 -16.60
C PRO A 376 19.50 12.65 -16.35
N LYS A 377 19.07 12.47 -15.10
CA LYS A 377 18.12 11.42 -14.69
C LYS A 377 16.66 11.88 -14.65
N GLN A 378 16.37 13.16 -14.94
CA GLN A 378 14.97 13.57 -15.03
C GLN A 378 14.33 12.95 -16.28
N PRO A 379 13.17 12.28 -16.15
CA PRO A 379 12.48 11.70 -17.30
C PRO A 379 11.96 12.77 -18.27
N LYS A 380 12.11 12.50 -19.58
CA LYS A 380 11.80 13.46 -20.65
C LYS A 380 10.32 13.59 -20.97
N LYS A 381 9.56 12.49 -20.84
CA LYS A 381 8.12 12.45 -21.18
C LYS A 381 7.30 12.84 -19.95
N PRO A 382 6.57 13.98 -19.94
CA PRO A 382 5.75 14.35 -18.80
C PRO A 382 4.52 13.45 -18.65
N LEU A 383 3.90 13.50 -17.47
CA LEU A 383 2.54 13.05 -17.24
C LEU A 383 1.58 14.21 -17.52
N ILE A 384 0.50 13.94 -18.24
CA ILE A 384 -0.55 14.94 -18.52
C ILE A 384 -1.90 14.32 -18.17
N ARG A 385 -2.73 15.06 -17.42
CA ARG A 385 -4.11 14.70 -17.13
C ARG A 385 -5.02 15.86 -17.47
N LEU A 386 -5.89 15.66 -18.45
CA LEU A 386 -6.98 16.58 -18.79
C LEU A 386 -8.28 16.00 -18.26
N ARG A 387 -8.92 16.69 -17.30
CA ARG A 387 -10.25 16.34 -16.82
C ARG A 387 -11.27 17.27 -17.48
N VAL A 388 -12.06 16.72 -18.39
CA VAL A 388 -13.01 17.47 -19.21
C VAL A 388 -14.42 17.27 -18.66
N ASP A 389 -15.03 18.35 -18.18
CA ASP A 389 -16.46 18.38 -17.88
C ASP A 389 -17.25 18.67 -19.15
N TYR A 390 -18.02 17.68 -19.62
CA TYR A 390 -18.88 17.79 -20.79
C TYR A 390 -20.37 17.74 -20.44
N THR A 391 -20.74 18.18 -19.23
CA THR A 391 -22.14 18.32 -18.81
C THR A 391 -22.92 19.20 -19.79
N GLY A 392 -24.08 18.72 -20.23
CA GLY A 392 -24.90 19.40 -21.25
C GLY A 392 -24.52 19.06 -22.71
N PHE A 393 -23.49 18.25 -22.94
CA PHE A 393 -23.06 17.80 -24.26
C PHE A 393 -23.25 16.27 -24.41
N ASP A 394 -23.84 15.82 -25.52
CA ASP A 394 -23.94 14.40 -25.87
C ASP A 394 -22.81 14.00 -26.82
N LEU A 395 -21.60 13.96 -26.26
CA LEU A 395 -20.36 13.66 -26.99
C LEU A 395 -19.91 12.19 -26.88
N PHE A 396 -20.51 11.43 -25.96
CA PHE A 396 -19.99 10.13 -25.52
C PHE A 396 -19.99 9.05 -26.61
N ASP A 397 -20.94 9.07 -27.54
CA ASP A 397 -21.01 8.08 -28.61
C ASP A 397 -20.04 8.36 -29.79
N SER A 398 -19.29 9.46 -29.72
CA SER A 398 -18.66 10.04 -30.92
C SER A 398 -17.16 10.31 -30.80
N PHE A 399 -16.66 10.74 -29.63
CA PHE A 399 -15.25 11.02 -29.46
C PHE A 399 -14.46 9.73 -29.17
N ASN A 400 -13.44 9.45 -29.98
CA ASN A 400 -12.59 8.28 -29.84
C ASN A 400 -11.28 8.65 -29.12
N ASP A 401 -11.30 8.57 -27.79
CA ASP A 401 -10.18 8.86 -26.90
C ASP A 401 -8.93 8.06 -27.29
N ILE A 402 -9.10 6.79 -27.69
CA ILE A 402 -8.00 5.90 -28.05
C ILE A 402 -7.24 6.45 -29.26
N ARG A 403 -7.98 6.85 -30.30
CA ARG A 403 -7.39 7.42 -31.52
C ARG A 403 -6.75 8.78 -31.25
N PHE A 404 -7.35 9.58 -30.38
CA PHE A 404 -6.79 10.87 -29.97
C PHE A 404 -5.45 10.69 -29.27
N VAL A 405 -5.41 9.82 -28.27
CA VAL A 405 -4.24 9.56 -27.42
C VAL A 405 -3.05 9.03 -28.22
N GLN A 406 -3.29 8.24 -29.27
CA GLN A 406 -2.23 7.73 -30.15
C GLN A 406 -1.36 8.84 -30.75
N LYS A 407 -1.91 10.04 -30.97
CA LYS A 407 -1.15 11.21 -31.48
C LYS A 407 0.00 11.63 -30.56
N PHE A 408 -0.11 11.33 -29.26
CA PHE A 408 0.82 11.78 -28.22
C PHE A 408 1.57 10.63 -27.52
N SER A 409 1.42 9.39 -27.98
CA SER A 409 1.97 8.20 -27.31
C SER A 409 3.48 8.26 -27.10
N ASP A 410 4.22 8.89 -28.02
CA ASP A 410 5.67 9.02 -27.94
C ASP A 410 6.14 10.26 -27.18
N GLN A 411 5.21 11.15 -26.77
CA GLN A 411 5.51 12.44 -26.15
C GLN A 411 5.17 12.47 -24.66
N VAL A 412 4.28 11.59 -24.19
CA VAL A 412 3.85 11.51 -22.79
C VAL A 412 4.09 10.13 -22.20
N ALA A 413 4.19 10.04 -20.88
CA ALA A 413 4.38 8.76 -20.18
C ALA A 413 3.08 8.05 -19.80
N ASN A 414 1.92 8.72 -19.92
CA ASN A 414 0.61 8.20 -19.51
C ASN A 414 -0.44 8.37 -20.61
N ALA A 415 -0.07 8.08 -21.86
CA ALA A 415 -0.95 8.24 -23.02
C ALA A 415 -2.36 7.69 -22.75
N LYS A 416 -2.47 6.42 -22.32
CA LYS A 416 -3.73 5.71 -22.10
C LYS A 416 -4.67 6.36 -21.08
N THR A 417 -4.15 7.13 -20.12
CA THR A 417 -4.92 7.73 -19.02
C THR A 417 -4.89 9.26 -19.06
N MET A 418 -4.47 9.84 -20.19
CA MET A 418 -4.31 11.28 -20.34
C MET A 418 -5.62 12.06 -20.22
N ILE A 419 -6.71 11.52 -20.75
CA ILE A 419 -8.02 12.19 -20.77
C ILE A 419 -8.96 11.50 -19.79
N ASN A 420 -9.70 12.32 -19.04
CA ASN A 420 -10.85 11.90 -18.25
C ASN A 420 -12.05 12.74 -18.64
N LEU A 421 -13.00 12.12 -19.33
CA LEU A 421 -14.28 12.74 -19.63
C LEU A 421 -15.25 12.44 -18.49
N HIS A 422 -15.88 13.47 -17.93
CA HIS A 422 -16.95 13.28 -16.95
C HIS A 422 -18.11 14.26 -17.20
N LYS A 423 -19.33 13.86 -16.83
CA LYS A 423 -20.44 14.78 -16.61
C LYS A 423 -20.59 14.96 -15.10
N LYS A 424 -20.79 16.20 -14.65
CA LYS A 424 -21.36 16.45 -13.33
C LYS A 424 -22.68 15.72 -13.30
N ARG A 425 -22.81 14.79 -12.36
CA ARG A 425 -24.13 14.28 -12.01
C ARG A 425 -24.94 15.51 -11.59
N GLU A 426 -26.09 15.73 -12.22
CA GLU A 426 -27.09 16.58 -11.58
C GLU A 426 -27.22 16.05 -10.17
N ASN A 427 -27.06 16.93 -9.18
CA ASN A 427 -27.45 16.63 -7.82
C ASN A 427 -28.97 16.43 -7.83
N ASN A 428 -29.41 15.24 -8.27
CA ASN A 428 -30.63 14.63 -7.83
C ASN A 428 -30.42 14.27 -6.35
N ALA A 429 -30.32 15.30 -5.52
CA ALA A 429 -30.54 15.24 -4.08
C ALA A 429 -31.99 14.80 -3.75
N SER A 430 -32.75 14.34 -4.74
CA SER A 430 -34.11 13.84 -4.64
C SER A 430 -34.39 12.61 -5.53
N LYS A 431 -33.36 11.95 -6.10
CA LYS A 431 -33.46 10.59 -6.69
C LYS A 431 -32.10 9.89 -6.66
N SER A 432 -31.47 9.78 -5.48
CA SER A 432 -30.84 8.49 -5.21
C SER A 432 -31.93 7.44 -5.40
N ASN A 433 -31.62 6.32 -6.04
CA ASN A 433 -32.30 5.10 -5.64
C ASN A 433 -31.98 4.97 -4.15
N GLU A 434 -32.80 5.59 -3.30
CA GLU A 434 -32.99 5.12 -1.95
C GLU A 434 -33.40 3.67 -2.16
N ILE A 435 -32.41 2.79 -2.09
CA ILE A 435 -32.61 1.54 -1.39
C ILE A 435 -33.29 2.00 -0.12
N LYS A 436 -34.60 1.78 -0.01
CA LYS A 436 -35.34 2.02 1.23
C LYS A 436 -34.73 1.07 2.23
N LEU A 437 -33.66 1.52 2.87
CA LEU A 437 -32.96 0.78 3.90
C LEU A 437 -33.96 0.59 5.02
N ASP A 438 -34.14 -0.66 5.44
CA ASP A 438 -35.11 -1.01 6.46
C ASP A 438 -34.83 -0.18 7.73
N PRO A 439 -35.81 0.58 8.25
CA PRO A 439 -35.66 1.32 9.50
C PRO A 439 -35.16 0.44 10.66
N ASN A 440 -35.43 -0.87 10.63
CA ASN A 440 -34.90 -1.83 11.58
C ASN A 440 -33.41 -2.15 11.34
N ALA A 441 -32.92 -2.19 10.10
CA ALA A 441 -31.47 -2.26 9.82
C ALA A 441 -30.74 -1.08 10.45
N ILE A 442 -31.32 0.12 10.32
CA ILE A 442 -30.73 1.35 10.85
C ILE A 442 -30.75 1.35 12.38
N LYS A 443 -31.82 0.87 13.02
CA LYS A 443 -31.91 0.74 14.48
C LYS A 443 -30.92 -0.30 15.04
N ILE A 444 -30.86 -1.49 14.44
CA ILE A 444 -29.91 -2.54 14.83
C ILE A 444 -28.47 -2.05 14.63
N SER A 445 -28.19 -1.36 13.51
CA SER A 445 -26.89 -0.76 13.25
C SER A 445 -26.49 0.35 14.24
N ASN A 446 -27.45 1.02 14.88
CA ASN A 446 -27.14 2.11 15.82
C ASN A 446 -27.11 1.65 17.30
N GLU A 447 -27.91 0.65 17.68
CA GLU A 447 -27.95 0.13 19.05
C GLU A 447 -26.94 -1.00 19.28
N GLN A 448 -26.74 -1.91 18.32
CA GLN A 448 -25.82 -3.03 18.49
C GLN A 448 -24.37 -2.69 18.15
N PHE A 449 -24.06 -1.71 17.28
CA PHE A 449 -22.65 -1.28 17.12
C PHE A 449 -22.06 -0.62 18.38
N LYS A 450 -22.88 -0.32 19.40
CA LYS A 450 -22.39 0.07 20.73
C LYS A 450 -21.91 -1.13 21.56
N HIS A 451 -22.32 -2.36 21.24
CA HIS A 451 -22.05 -3.57 22.03
C HIS A 451 -21.48 -4.77 21.24
N ALA A 452 -21.64 -4.83 19.92
CA ALA A 452 -21.15 -5.90 19.07
C ALA A 452 -19.65 -5.72 18.78
N GLN A 453 -18.86 -6.76 19.03
CA GLN A 453 -17.42 -6.78 18.79
C GLN A 453 -17.07 -6.96 17.30
N ARG A 454 -18.01 -7.46 16.49
CA ARG A 454 -17.83 -7.84 15.10
C ARG A 454 -19.04 -7.46 14.24
N VAL A 455 -18.79 -7.09 12.97
CA VAL A 455 -19.83 -6.64 12.02
C VAL A 455 -20.72 -7.82 11.61
N GLU A 456 -20.12 -9.00 11.58
CA GLU A 456 -20.72 -10.29 11.27
C GLU A 456 -21.93 -10.58 12.17
N ASP A 457 -21.76 -10.44 13.49
CA ASP A 457 -22.79 -10.72 14.47
C ASP A 457 -24.01 -9.79 14.31
N SER A 458 -23.78 -8.55 13.88
CA SER A 458 -24.82 -7.56 13.63
C SER A 458 -25.64 -7.89 12.37
N ILE A 459 -24.98 -8.44 11.33
CA ILE A 459 -25.63 -8.83 10.08
C ILE A 459 -26.46 -10.10 10.28
N GLN A 460 -25.94 -11.08 11.02
CA GLN A 460 -26.69 -12.28 11.38
C GLN A 460 -27.96 -11.92 12.16
N THR A 461 -27.82 -11.09 13.20
CA THR A 461 -28.96 -10.64 14.01
C THR A 461 -29.98 -9.85 13.19
N TYR A 462 -29.52 -9.03 12.23
CA TYR A 462 -30.41 -8.30 11.33
C TYR A 462 -31.27 -9.25 10.50
N PHE A 463 -30.69 -10.23 9.80
CA PHE A 463 -31.49 -11.13 8.96
C PHE A 463 -32.38 -12.08 9.77
N GLU A 464 -31.96 -12.49 10.97
CA GLU A 464 -32.78 -13.28 11.90
C GLU A 464 -34.00 -12.50 12.41
N SER A 465 -33.84 -11.21 12.73
CA SER A 465 -34.89 -10.34 13.29
C SER A 465 -35.76 -9.60 12.26
N THR A 466 -35.40 -9.69 10.97
CA THR A 466 -36.08 -8.98 9.87
C THR A 466 -37.24 -9.81 9.29
N ALA A 467 -38.30 -9.13 8.84
CA ALA A 467 -39.48 -9.73 8.21
C ALA A 467 -39.10 -10.53 6.93
N GLU A 468 -39.83 -11.61 6.64
CA GLU A 468 -39.57 -12.50 5.49
C GLU A 468 -39.48 -11.77 4.13
N SER A 469 -40.21 -10.65 3.97
CA SER A 469 -40.17 -9.83 2.76
C SER A 469 -38.82 -9.17 2.48
N ASN A 470 -38.02 -8.96 3.53
CA ASN A 470 -36.74 -8.24 3.51
C ASN A 470 -35.53 -9.18 3.69
N ARG A 471 -35.77 -10.50 3.80
CA ARG A 471 -34.70 -11.51 3.79
C ARG A 471 -34.19 -11.73 2.37
N LEU A 472 -32.96 -12.21 2.25
CA LEU A 472 -32.38 -12.57 0.95
C LEU A 472 -33.22 -13.71 0.34
N ARG A 473 -33.69 -13.55 -0.91
CA ARG A 473 -34.54 -14.57 -1.54
C ARG A 473 -33.73 -15.75 -2.08
N LEU A 474 -32.63 -15.44 -2.76
CA LEU A 474 -31.77 -16.41 -3.44
C LEU A 474 -30.56 -16.77 -2.58
N LEU A 475 -29.91 -15.76 -2.02
CA LEU A 475 -28.63 -15.92 -1.34
C LEU A 475 -28.84 -16.44 0.09
N ASP A 476 -28.00 -17.39 0.49
CA ASP A 476 -27.95 -17.89 1.86
C ASP A 476 -27.12 -16.95 2.76
N GLU A 477 -27.70 -16.58 3.90
CA GLU A 477 -27.15 -15.59 4.83
C GLU A 477 -25.89 -16.11 5.52
N LYS A 478 -25.84 -17.40 5.88
CA LYS A 478 -24.65 -18.01 6.51
C LYS A 478 -23.44 -18.00 5.57
N SER A 479 -23.67 -18.30 4.29
CA SER A 479 -22.64 -18.28 3.25
C SER A 479 -22.13 -16.87 2.95
N MET A 480 -23.04 -15.90 2.87
CA MET A 480 -22.66 -14.48 2.68
C MET A 480 -21.87 -13.96 3.88
N LEU A 481 -22.24 -14.37 5.11
CA LEU A 481 -21.51 -14.03 6.31
C LEU A 481 -20.09 -14.61 6.30
N ALA A 482 -19.95 -15.89 5.95
CA ALA A 482 -18.65 -16.55 5.85
C ALA A 482 -17.74 -15.89 4.79
N ALA A 483 -18.31 -15.53 3.63
CA ALA A 483 -17.59 -14.80 2.60
C ALA A 483 -17.17 -13.39 3.05
N LEU A 484 -18.02 -12.71 3.83
CA LEU A 484 -17.68 -11.41 4.43
C LEU A 484 -16.56 -11.54 5.47
N THR A 485 -16.62 -12.54 6.35
CA THR A 485 -15.53 -12.80 7.31
C THR A 485 -14.22 -13.08 6.59
N GLU A 486 -14.26 -13.86 5.50
CA GLU A 486 -13.06 -14.16 4.72
C GLU A 486 -12.52 -12.93 3.97
N PHE A 487 -13.41 -12.07 3.48
CA PHE A 487 -13.04 -10.78 2.91
C PHE A 487 -12.37 -9.85 3.95
N ILE A 488 -12.92 -9.78 5.17
CA ILE A 488 -12.44 -8.86 6.23
C ILE A 488 -11.20 -9.39 6.94
N ASP A 489 -11.20 -10.66 7.37
CA ASP A 489 -10.13 -11.21 8.21
C ASP A 489 -8.93 -11.70 7.37
N LYS A 490 -9.12 -12.02 6.09
CA LYS A 490 -8.09 -12.67 5.24
C LYS A 490 -7.76 -11.93 3.94
N ASP A 491 -8.29 -10.72 3.74
CA ASP A 491 -8.11 -9.93 2.51
C ASP A 491 -8.39 -10.71 1.22
N GLU A 492 -9.36 -11.63 1.26
CA GLU A 492 -9.79 -12.40 0.09
C GLU A 492 -10.79 -11.57 -0.72
N ILE A 493 -10.28 -10.66 -1.56
CA ILE A 493 -11.09 -9.72 -2.36
C ILE A 493 -12.13 -10.38 -3.28
N TYR A 494 -11.93 -11.66 -3.64
CA TYR A 494 -12.84 -12.44 -4.48
C TYR A 494 -13.86 -13.26 -3.68
N ALA A 495 -13.76 -13.34 -2.34
CA ALA A 495 -14.60 -14.21 -1.53
C ALA A 495 -16.10 -13.94 -1.74
N LEU A 496 -16.50 -12.66 -1.80
CA LEU A 496 -17.90 -12.27 -2.00
C LEU A 496 -18.39 -12.57 -3.43
N SER A 497 -17.60 -12.23 -4.46
CA SER A 497 -18.01 -12.46 -5.86
C SER A 497 -18.12 -13.95 -6.16
N THR A 498 -17.11 -14.74 -5.78
CA THR A 498 -17.08 -16.19 -6.01
C THR A 498 -18.21 -16.88 -5.23
N MET A 499 -18.55 -16.42 -4.01
CA MET A 499 -19.67 -16.97 -3.25
C MET A 499 -21.03 -16.68 -3.91
N VAL A 500 -21.24 -15.45 -4.39
CA VAL A 500 -22.48 -15.06 -5.08
C VAL A 500 -22.64 -15.85 -6.39
N GLU A 501 -21.58 -15.97 -7.18
CA GLU A 501 -21.59 -16.73 -8.43
C GLU A 501 -21.88 -18.21 -8.18
N ALA A 502 -21.26 -18.81 -7.17
CA ALA A 502 -21.49 -20.20 -6.79
C ALA A 502 -22.96 -20.44 -6.39
N GLN A 503 -23.56 -19.54 -5.61
CA GLN A 503 -24.97 -19.66 -5.22
C GLN A 503 -25.93 -19.50 -6.41
N ILE A 504 -25.67 -18.54 -7.30
CA ILE A 504 -26.46 -18.35 -8.52
C ILE A 504 -26.41 -19.62 -9.39
N GLU A 505 -25.22 -20.18 -9.58
CA GLU A 505 -25.02 -21.38 -10.41
C GLU A 505 -25.70 -22.61 -9.80
N GLN A 506 -25.64 -22.76 -8.47
CA GLN A 506 -26.34 -23.84 -7.77
C GLN A 506 -27.86 -23.70 -7.90
N SER A 507 -28.40 -22.49 -7.72
CA SER A 507 -29.82 -22.24 -7.91
C SER A 507 -30.25 -22.50 -9.34
N ARG A 508 -29.44 -22.13 -10.34
CA ARG A 508 -29.70 -22.46 -11.75
C ARG A 508 -29.74 -23.97 -12.00
N LYS A 509 -28.79 -24.73 -11.47
CA LYS A 509 -28.76 -26.21 -11.61
C LYS A 509 -29.94 -26.88 -10.91
N PHE A 510 -30.31 -26.40 -9.73
CA PHE A 510 -31.47 -26.91 -9.02
C PHE A 510 -32.76 -26.65 -9.79
N LEU A 511 -32.90 -25.43 -10.31
CA LEU A 511 -34.03 -25.05 -11.15
C LEU A 511 -34.06 -25.86 -12.45
N SER A 512 -32.94 -26.02 -13.16
CA SER A 512 -32.91 -26.80 -14.40
C SER A 512 -33.31 -28.27 -14.22
N ASN A 513 -33.10 -28.85 -13.04
CA ASN A 513 -33.44 -30.24 -12.74
C ASN A 513 -34.88 -30.41 -12.23
N ASN A 514 -35.51 -29.36 -11.72
CA ASN A 514 -36.81 -29.43 -11.05
C ASN A 514 -37.93 -28.64 -11.75
N ILE A 515 -37.62 -27.81 -12.76
CA ILE A 515 -38.63 -27.06 -13.51
C ILE A 515 -39.39 -27.99 -14.47
N HIS A 516 -40.71 -28.02 -14.30
CA HIS A 516 -41.66 -28.66 -15.23
C HIS A 516 -42.64 -27.64 -15.84
N ASN A 517 -42.55 -26.36 -15.45
CA ASN A 517 -43.41 -25.26 -15.88
C ASN A 517 -42.69 -23.90 -15.70
N ASP A 518 -42.82 -23.00 -16.68
CA ASP A 518 -42.12 -21.70 -16.74
C ASP A 518 -42.88 -20.57 -16.02
N ASP A 519 -43.84 -20.90 -15.15
CA ASP A 519 -44.59 -19.90 -14.39
C ASP A 519 -43.72 -19.23 -13.32
N VAL A 520 -43.74 -17.90 -13.27
CA VAL A 520 -42.94 -17.08 -12.35
C VAL A 520 -43.28 -17.40 -10.89
N ALA A 521 -44.54 -17.69 -10.59
CA ALA A 521 -44.96 -18.07 -9.24
C ALA A 521 -44.36 -19.43 -8.80
N PHE A 522 -44.28 -20.38 -9.73
CA PHE A 522 -43.69 -21.69 -9.50
C PHE A 522 -42.17 -21.60 -9.29
N LEU A 523 -41.50 -20.76 -10.07
CA LEU A 523 -40.06 -20.48 -9.90
C LEU A 523 -39.74 -19.86 -8.53
N GLU A 524 -40.57 -18.92 -8.05
CA GLU A 524 -40.39 -18.34 -6.72
C GLU A 524 -40.59 -19.36 -5.59
N GLU A 525 -41.54 -20.28 -5.74
CA GLU A 525 -41.80 -21.35 -4.75
C GLU A 525 -40.65 -22.38 -4.71
N GLU A 526 -40.14 -22.78 -5.88
CA GLU A 526 -39.04 -23.74 -5.97
C GLU A 526 -37.70 -23.16 -5.47
N LEU A 527 -37.48 -21.85 -5.66
CA LEU A 527 -36.33 -21.14 -5.05
C LEU A 527 -36.42 -21.07 -3.53
N LYS A 528 -37.61 -20.87 -2.96
CA LYS A 528 -37.81 -20.94 -1.50
C LYS A 528 -37.54 -22.35 -0.98
N ARG A 529 -37.97 -23.39 -1.72
CA ARG A 529 -37.67 -24.79 -1.39
C ARG A 529 -36.17 -25.06 -1.39
N PHE A 530 -35.46 -24.58 -2.41
CA PHE A 530 -34.00 -24.68 -2.51
C PHE A 530 -33.29 -24.05 -1.30
N LYS A 531 -33.63 -22.80 -0.94
CA LYS A 531 -33.04 -22.12 0.22
C LYS A 531 -33.36 -22.85 1.54
N THR A 532 -34.54 -23.43 1.67
CA THR A 532 -34.92 -24.21 2.85
C THR A 532 -34.11 -25.51 2.96
N LEU A 533 -33.88 -26.21 1.84
CA LEU A 533 -33.04 -27.41 1.79
C LEU A 533 -31.58 -27.12 2.18
N GLN A 534 -31.03 -25.97 1.74
CA GLN A 534 -29.69 -25.55 2.14
C GLN A 534 -29.54 -25.26 3.65
N ASN A 535 -30.63 -24.91 4.32
CA ASN A 535 -30.64 -24.64 5.77
C ASN A 535 -30.84 -25.91 6.63
N ILE A 536 -31.37 -26.99 6.05
CA ILE A 536 -31.66 -28.24 6.79
C ILE A 536 -30.43 -29.15 6.84
N ASP A 537 -29.62 -29.20 5.78
CA ASP A 537 -28.41 -30.03 5.72
C ASP A 537 -27.14 -29.22 6.03
N ASP A 538 -27.02 -28.83 7.29
CA ASP A 538 -26.00 -27.87 7.75
C ASP A 538 -24.56 -28.41 7.56
N ASN A 539 -24.35 -29.73 7.56
CA ASN A 539 -23.02 -30.34 7.38
C ASN A 539 -22.57 -30.28 5.92
N GLU A 540 -23.43 -30.71 4.99
CA GLU A 540 -23.12 -30.69 3.55
C GLU A 540 -23.02 -29.24 3.04
N ALA A 541 -23.88 -28.35 3.53
CA ALA A 541 -23.82 -26.92 3.25
C ALA A 541 -22.53 -26.28 3.81
N THR A 542 -22.07 -26.66 5.00
CA THR A 542 -20.80 -26.16 5.58
C THR A 542 -19.59 -26.60 4.76
N GLN A 543 -19.56 -27.85 4.33
CA GLN A 543 -18.45 -28.37 3.52
C GLN A 543 -18.36 -27.65 2.17
N ARG A 544 -19.49 -27.47 1.50
CA ARG A 544 -19.59 -26.70 0.24
C ARG A 544 -19.17 -25.25 0.40
N ARG A 545 -19.55 -24.57 1.49
CA ARG A 545 -19.09 -23.20 1.78
C ARG A 545 -17.56 -23.13 1.82
N LYS A 546 -16.92 -24.08 2.50
CA LYS A 546 -15.44 -24.15 2.56
C LYS A 546 -14.82 -24.39 1.19
N GLU A 547 -15.41 -25.26 0.37
CA GLU A 547 -14.92 -25.53 -1.00
C GLU A 547 -14.98 -24.27 -1.89
N VAL A 548 -16.09 -23.52 -1.85
CA VAL A 548 -16.27 -22.28 -2.62
C VAL A 548 -15.26 -21.21 -2.18
N LEU A 549 -15.04 -21.05 -0.88
CA LEU A 549 -14.04 -20.12 -0.36
C LEU A 549 -12.62 -20.54 -0.74
N THR A 550 -12.33 -21.85 -0.76
CA THR A 550 -11.05 -22.39 -1.23
C THR A 550 -10.84 -22.13 -2.73
N MET A 551 -11.91 -22.16 -3.53
CA MET A 551 -11.88 -21.77 -4.95
C MET A 551 -11.57 -20.28 -5.11
N ALA A 552 -12.18 -19.41 -4.31
CA ALA A 552 -11.90 -17.97 -4.32
C ALA A 552 -10.40 -17.69 -4.03
N ARG A 553 -9.80 -18.43 -3.09
CA ARG A 553 -8.35 -18.36 -2.82
C ARG A 553 -7.52 -18.80 -4.02
N LYS A 554 -7.93 -19.87 -4.72
CA LYS A 554 -7.24 -20.35 -5.93
C LYS A 554 -7.35 -19.34 -7.08
N GLU A 555 -8.48 -18.65 -7.23
CA GLU A 555 -8.65 -17.58 -8.21
C GLU A 555 -7.73 -16.40 -7.91
N ARG A 556 -7.60 -16.00 -6.65
CA ARG A 556 -6.61 -15.00 -6.22
C ARG A 556 -5.18 -15.42 -6.60
N LEU A 557 -4.79 -16.66 -6.28
CA LEU A 557 -3.45 -17.18 -6.57
C LEU A 557 -3.17 -17.26 -8.09
N LYS A 558 -4.17 -17.62 -8.90
CA LYS A 558 -4.07 -17.60 -10.37
C LYS A 558 -3.96 -16.19 -10.94
N ALA A 559 -4.72 -15.24 -10.41
CA ALA A 559 -4.64 -13.83 -10.80
C ALA A 559 -3.28 -13.22 -10.47
N ASN A 560 -2.63 -13.69 -9.40
CA ASN A 560 -1.31 -13.23 -8.95
C ASN A 560 -0.12 -14.04 -9.53
N GLY A 561 -0.37 -15.18 -10.19
CA GLY A 561 0.69 -16.01 -10.81
C GLY A 561 1.50 -16.87 -9.84
N ASP A 562 1.01 -17.11 -8.63
CA ASP A 562 1.70 -17.90 -7.59
C ASP A 562 1.56 -19.42 -7.82
N ARG A 563 2.60 -20.19 -7.40
CA ARG A 563 2.54 -21.66 -7.35
C ARG A 563 1.91 -22.12 -6.04
N LEU A 564 1.03 -23.12 -6.12
CA LEU A 564 0.42 -23.79 -4.94
C LEU A 564 1.50 -24.36 -4.01
N SER A 565 1.34 -24.17 -2.70
CA SER A 565 2.21 -24.76 -1.68
C SER A 565 1.83 -26.23 -1.40
N ASP A 566 2.76 -27.02 -0.85
CA ASP A 566 2.47 -28.41 -0.44
C ASP A 566 1.40 -28.49 0.68
N ASP A 567 1.27 -27.44 1.49
CA ASP A 567 0.20 -27.31 2.50
C ASP A 567 -1.19 -27.12 1.85
N ASP A 568 -1.27 -26.45 0.69
CA ASP A 568 -2.53 -26.30 -0.07
C ASP A 568 -2.96 -27.60 -0.76
N LEU A 569 -2.01 -28.50 -1.07
CA LEU A 569 -2.27 -29.82 -1.65
C LEU A 569 -2.75 -30.83 -0.59
N MET A 570 -2.26 -30.72 0.66
CA MET A 570 -2.63 -31.62 1.76
C MET A 570 -4.11 -31.50 2.17
N ILE A 571 -4.72 -30.30 2.05
CA ILE A 571 -6.15 -30.10 2.34
C ILE A 571 -7.05 -30.81 1.30
N THR A 572 -6.54 -31.06 0.09
CA THR A 572 -7.29 -31.71 -0.99
C THR A 572 -7.33 -33.23 -0.89
N GLY A 573 -6.49 -33.85 -0.05
CA GLY A 573 -6.38 -35.31 0.07
C GLY A 573 -7.41 -35.99 0.97
N SER A 574 -8.25 -35.22 1.68
CA SER A 574 -9.12 -35.76 2.75
C SER A 574 -10.60 -35.91 2.39
N ILE A 575 -11.00 -35.66 1.13
CA ILE A 575 -12.40 -35.85 0.68
C ILE A 575 -12.37 -36.67 -0.61
N GLY A 576 -12.18 -37.98 -0.45
CA GLY A 576 -12.31 -38.96 -1.53
C GLY A 576 -13.79 -39.23 -1.82
N ILE A 577 -14.18 -39.01 -3.08
CA ILE A 577 -15.43 -39.49 -3.65
C ILE A 577 -15.33 -41.01 -3.81
N ASN A 578 -16.11 -41.75 -3.02
CA ASN A 578 -16.40 -43.16 -3.28
C ASN A 578 -17.20 -43.27 -4.59
N ASN A 579 -16.67 -44.00 -5.57
CA ASN A 579 -17.49 -44.61 -6.61
C ASN A 579 -16.84 -45.94 -7.00
N ASP A 580 -17.46 -47.02 -6.52
CA ASP A 580 -17.17 -48.41 -6.86
C ASP A 580 -17.47 -48.71 -8.33
N ASN A 581 -16.55 -49.42 -8.99
CA ASN A 581 -16.80 -50.71 -9.67
C ASN A 581 -15.62 -51.09 -10.57
N SER A 582 -14.89 -52.17 -10.23
CA SER A 582 -14.91 -53.45 -10.94
C SER A 582 -13.67 -54.31 -10.61
N ASN A 583 -13.95 -55.51 -10.05
CA ASN A 583 -13.24 -56.80 -10.10
C ASN A 583 -11.75 -56.86 -10.46
N ASP A 584 -10.92 -57.43 -9.58
CA ASP A 584 -10.51 -58.86 -9.67
C ASP A 584 -9.70 -59.33 -8.45
N GLU A 585 -10.23 -60.39 -7.83
CA GLU A 585 -9.59 -61.59 -7.26
C GLU A 585 -8.22 -61.57 -6.54
N ASN A 586 -8.32 -61.93 -5.25
CA ASN A 586 -7.64 -63.05 -4.55
C ASN A 586 -6.42 -62.83 -3.64
N ASP A 587 -6.62 -63.45 -2.46
CA ASP A 587 -5.72 -64.16 -1.55
C ASP A 587 -4.97 -63.41 -0.44
N ASP A 588 -5.57 -63.55 0.74
CA ASP A 588 -5.07 -64.27 1.92
C ASP A 588 -4.21 -63.56 2.99
N ASP A 589 -4.75 -63.71 4.21
CA ASP A 589 -4.12 -64.02 5.50
C ASP A 589 -3.22 -62.95 6.16
N ASP A 590 -3.62 -62.38 7.30
CA ASP A 590 -3.61 -63.08 8.61
C ASP A 590 -4.10 -62.14 9.73
N ASP A 591 -4.76 -62.78 10.69
CA ASP A 591 -5.42 -62.25 11.89
C ASP A 591 -4.45 -61.83 13.03
N ASP A 592 -5.08 -61.31 14.09
CA ASP A 592 -4.68 -61.30 15.51
C ASP A 592 -4.07 -60.01 16.10
N ASP A 593 -5.00 -59.19 16.61
CA ASP A 593 -5.27 -58.98 18.04
C ASP A 593 -4.21 -58.43 19.03
N ASP A 594 -4.74 -57.52 19.84
CA ASP A 594 -4.54 -57.36 21.28
C ASP A 594 -3.40 -56.48 21.86
N ASP A 595 -3.85 -55.27 22.25
CA ASP A 595 -4.05 -54.84 23.65
C ASP A 595 -3.00 -54.05 24.48
N PHE A 596 -3.59 -53.09 25.21
CA PHE A 596 -3.20 -52.35 26.43
C PHE A 596 -1.84 -51.62 26.60
N ASP A 597 -1.94 -50.28 26.53
CA ASP A 597 -1.91 -49.33 27.66
C ASP A 597 -0.57 -48.87 28.32
N ARG A 598 -0.50 -47.53 28.43
CA ARG A 598 0.21 -46.67 29.42
C ARG A 598 1.73 -46.83 29.63
N SER A 599 2.50 -45.82 29.20
CA SER A 599 2.82 -44.63 30.03
C SER A 599 4.08 -43.85 29.56
N SER A 600 3.90 -42.53 29.49
CA SER A 600 4.80 -41.44 29.89
C SER A 600 6.27 -41.31 29.41
N MET A 601 6.52 -40.12 28.83
CA MET A 601 7.67 -39.21 29.03
C MET A 601 8.95 -39.30 28.15
N LYS A 602 9.03 -38.28 27.28
CA LYS A 602 10.12 -37.30 27.07
C LYS A 602 11.53 -37.72 26.60
N SER A 603 11.98 -36.91 25.63
CA SER A 603 13.37 -36.60 25.21
C SER A 603 14.02 -37.69 24.35
N THR A 604 14.95 -37.45 23.42
CA THR A 604 15.84 -36.32 23.11
C THR A 604 16.38 -36.53 21.68
N GLN A 605 16.85 -35.46 21.04
CA GLN A 605 17.97 -35.37 20.08
C GLN A 605 18.40 -36.63 19.28
N LYS A 606 18.59 -36.47 17.96
CA LYS A 606 19.85 -36.92 17.34
C LYS A 606 20.25 -36.16 16.08
N ARG A 607 21.42 -35.53 16.20
CA ARG A 607 22.38 -35.24 15.12
C ARG A 607 22.71 -36.51 14.33
N THR A 608 22.95 -36.37 13.03
CA THR A 608 23.97 -37.16 12.33
C THR A 608 24.75 -36.28 11.35
N GLN A 609 26.07 -36.32 11.53
CA GLN A 609 27.09 -35.75 10.66
C GLN A 609 27.39 -36.68 9.47
N SER A 610 27.61 -36.04 8.33
CA SER A 610 28.52 -36.34 7.22
C SER A 610 29.31 -37.66 7.18
N SER A 611 29.35 -38.27 6.00
CA SER A 611 30.64 -38.62 5.37
C SER A 611 30.53 -38.67 3.83
N THR A 612 31.53 -38.08 3.17
CA THR A 612 31.79 -38.10 1.73
C THR A 612 32.80 -39.22 1.41
N ALA A 613 32.63 -39.97 0.31
CA ALA A 613 33.75 -40.56 -0.45
C ALA A 613 33.35 -41.08 -1.84
N ARG A 614 34.34 -41.01 -2.75
CA ARG A 614 34.33 -41.27 -4.20
C ARG A 614 34.63 -42.74 -4.56
N GLY A 615 34.33 -43.13 -5.81
CA GLY A 615 34.96 -44.23 -6.58
C GLY A 615 33.93 -45.10 -7.33
N ALA A 616 33.75 -45.03 -8.66
CA ALA A 616 34.58 -45.41 -9.82
C ALA A 616 34.38 -46.88 -10.34
N THR A 617 33.83 -46.98 -11.57
CA THR A 617 34.04 -48.02 -12.63
C THR A 617 33.51 -49.47 -12.38
N THR A 618 32.92 -50.27 -13.30
CA THR A 618 33.12 -50.47 -14.77
C THR A 618 32.09 -51.47 -15.38
N ARG A 619 31.91 -51.43 -16.73
CA ARG A 619 31.45 -52.48 -17.70
C ARG A 619 29.96 -52.90 -17.72
N GLY A 620 29.27 -53.10 -18.85
CA GLY A 620 29.58 -53.03 -20.29
C GLY A 620 28.46 -53.67 -21.17
N ARG A 621 28.57 -53.52 -22.51
CA ARG A 621 27.73 -54.01 -23.65
C ARG A 621 26.53 -53.10 -24.02
N GLY A 622 26.30 -52.66 -25.27
CA GLY A 622 26.98 -52.82 -26.56
C GLY A 622 25.98 -53.09 -27.71
N ARG A 623 25.89 -52.15 -28.68
CA ARG A 623 25.39 -52.18 -30.11
C ARG A 623 24.46 -50.95 -30.36
N GLY A 624 24.74 -49.94 -31.19
CA GLY A 624 25.47 -49.82 -32.48
C GLY A 624 24.51 -50.21 -33.63
N ARG A 625 24.13 -49.41 -34.65
CA ARG A 625 24.75 -48.42 -35.56
C ARG A 625 23.60 -47.65 -36.28
N GLY A 626 23.71 -46.51 -36.98
CA GLY A 626 24.81 -45.65 -37.47
C GLY A 626 24.20 -44.44 -38.25
N ARG A 627 24.73 -43.20 -38.14
CA ARG A 627 25.81 -42.56 -38.95
C ARG A 627 25.44 -42.38 -40.45
N ALA A 628 25.74 -41.30 -41.19
CA ALA A 628 26.12 -39.89 -41.06
C ALA A 628 26.46 -39.41 -42.49
N LYS A 629 26.56 -38.10 -42.74
CA LYS A 629 27.74 -37.50 -43.41
C LYS A 629 27.72 -35.98 -43.39
N ALA A 630 28.81 -35.42 -42.90
CA ALA A 630 29.27 -34.05 -43.11
C ALA A 630 30.67 -34.11 -43.74
N THR A 631 31.09 -33.03 -44.42
CA THR A 631 32.45 -32.49 -44.70
C THR A 631 32.45 -31.79 -46.08
N PRO A 632 33.46 -30.97 -46.45
CA PRO A 632 34.22 -29.96 -45.70
C PRO A 632 34.42 -28.63 -46.51
N THR A 633 35.18 -27.71 -45.92
CA THR A 633 35.64 -26.38 -46.39
C THR A 633 36.70 -26.39 -47.51
N THR A 634 36.69 -25.37 -48.37
CA THR A 634 37.85 -24.84 -49.12
C THR A 634 37.71 -23.33 -49.44
N THR A 635 38.83 -22.61 -49.38
CA THR A 635 39.05 -21.18 -49.71
C THR A 635 39.56 -20.98 -51.15
N PRO A 636 39.59 -19.74 -51.67
CA PRO A 636 40.75 -19.26 -52.42
C PRO A 636 41.22 -17.83 -52.09
N ARG A 637 42.37 -17.46 -52.67
CA ARG A 637 43.35 -16.42 -52.28
C ARG A 637 43.62 -15.41 -53.43
N GLY A 638 43.92 -14.15 -53.12
CA GLY A 638 44.65 -13.16 -53.97
C GLY A 638 44.02 -11.75 -53.96
N LYS A 639 44.70 -10.58 -53.96
CA LYS A 639 46.11 -10.12 -54.07
C LYS A 639 46.23 -8.68 -53.46
N ARG A 640 47.48 -8.20 -53.30
CA ARG A 640 48.02 -7.04 -52.52
C ARG A 640 48.05 -5.65 -53.24
N LYS A 641 47.90 -4.56 -52.45
CA LYS A 641 48.67 -3.26 -52.27
C LYS A 641 49.02 -2.31 -53.47
N PRO A 642 49.62 -1.10 -53.27
CA PRO A 642 49.69 -0.15 -52.10
C PRO A 642 49.51 1.37 -52.44
N PHE A 643 49.25 2.21 -51.43
CA PHE A 643 50.17 3.25 -50.88
C PHE A 643 49.67 3.67 -49.50
#